data_AF-A0A7R9M7R0-F1
#
_entry.id   AF-A0A7R9M7R0-F1
#
_cell.length_a   1.000
_cell.length_b   1.000
_cell.length_c   1.000
_cell.angle_alpha   90.00
_cell.angle_beta   90.00
_cell.angle_gamma   90.00
#
_symmetry.space_group_name_H-M   'P 1'
#
loop_
_entity.id
_entity.type
_entity.pdbx_description
1 polymer ?
#
loop_
_entity_poly.entity_id
_entity_poly.type
_entity_poly.pdbx_seq_one_letter_code
_entity_poly.pdbx_strand_id
1 'polypeptide(L)'
;PYGYAGVQVSPVTEVAVLANRPWWERYQPVTYEINGRSGNEKQFADMVSRCNKVGVRIYVDVVLNHMTMAETGKGTAGHTYDGKNFKYEVPYSELDFHQHPDCPSPDLNIRDDKYDDPIEARNCQLGGLRDLDQGKDWVQQKQSEFLNKLIDIGVAGFRSDASKHQWPANLQSIISKLHTLNTTYFPANSRPLFYHEYISGTNIKASEYTPLGRVIEFKNYDNLARRPVILWHGITQDSDVWLISAEGVLNGKGVYMENNLVVNDCHQSVTQNLAFTLSACGYDVWLPNFRGTTYSMGHLILDPVFNQTYWQYTFTELGLYDVPAVVQYVLRVTDKSSVAYIGHSLGSTAMFIQLSLIPEFERLVKPFIALAPFVFMSHMTSTLRYALPFEPTLSSYTIPIGIPVTIAQFIGVWMCGNQYFRQLCADMFFYSASGYDPDNLNTTRIPIYVSHTGAPYSSWVYAHVGQLIRDRGFRLFDYGVEGNWERLYTDINVTPGNECWERNYTEFEVEYCRRDAIFYWDVYLDVEATDDTRKAYCCALYDYFDCVKKAAKSQCKDNETAYRDEITDQVNKIEDDIGDLVCEGTYTHGSMKCEFPVWASVLCLLGFLLGMGILAYLMFGVCRLQSRFGERQLKDKTIGLAIAVCCTASPYSDPHFVEDRQVIVHLMEWKYSEIAKECELFLGPYGYAGVQVSPVTEVAVLANRPWWERYQPVSPVTEVAVLANRPWWERYQPVTYEINGRSGNEQQFADMVSRCNKVGVRIYVDVVLNHMTMAEAGKGTAGHAYNGKNFTYEVPYSSLDFHQHPDCPSPDLNIRDDKYDDPIEARNCQLGGLRDLDQGKDWVQQKQSEFLNKLIDIGVAGFRSDASKHQWPANLQSIISKLHTLNTTYFPANSRPLFYHEYISGTNIKASEYTPLGRVIEFKNYDNLARVQLIQSRGFAAETHAVITSDGYILNVFRIRNPYNPSSHERPVILWHGITQDSDVWLISAEG
;
A
#
# COMPACT_ATOMS: atom_id res chain seq x y z
N PRO A 1 8.63 29.51 34.87
CA PRO A 1 8.44 28.13 34.37
C PRO A 1 9.03 27.99 32.97
N TYR A 2 9.59 26.83 32.60
CA TYR A 2 10.15 26.56 31.26
C TYR A 2 9.04 26.31 30.21
N GLY A 3 8.09 27.24 30.06
CA GLY A 3 6.95 27.13 29.13
C GLY A 3 5.82 26.17 29.57
N TYR A 4 6.04 25.26 30.51
CA TYR A 4 4.99 24.34 31.00
C TYR A 4 3.85 25.07 31.72
N ALA A 5 2.62 24.89 31.21
CA ALA A 5 1.39 25.49 31.75
C ALA A 5 0.62 24.58 32.74
N GLY A 6 0.95 23.28 32.82
CA GLY A 6 0.29 22.35 33.72
C GLY A 6 0.98 21.01 33.89
N VAL A 7 0.50 20.23 34.86
CA VAL A 7 0.99 18.89 35.24
C VAL A 7 -0.21 17.99 35.49
N GLN A 8 -0.22 16.81 34.88
CA GLN A 8 -1.11 15.72 35.27
C GLN A 8 -0.46 14.90 36.38
N VAL A 9 -1.24 14.53 37.40
CA VAL A 9 -0.83 13.61 38.47
C VAL A 9 -1.69 12.35 38.44
N SER A 10 -1.11 11.19 38.75
CA SER A 10 -1.81 9.91 38.95
C SER A 10 -2.91 10.01 40.02
N PRO A 11 -3.81 9.01 40.15
CA PRO A 11 -4.88 9.04 41.14
C PRO A 11 -4.35 9.28 42.55
N VAL A 12 -5.04 10.20 43.24
CA VAL A 12 -4.68 10.68 44.59
C VAL A 12 -5.45 9.95 45.70
N THR A 13 -6.43 9.14 45.31
CA THR A 13 -7.28 8.32 46.19
C THR A 13 -6.48 7.29 46.97
N GLU A 14 -7.05 6.81 48.07
CA GLU A 14 -6.60 5.59 48.72
C GLU A 14 -6.76 4.38 47.78
N VAL A 15 -5.71 3.58 47.68
CA VAL A 15 -5.67 2.39 46.83
C VAL A 15 -5.33 1.13 47.63
N ALA A 16 -5.72 -0.02 47.11
CA ALA A 16 -5.40 -1.33 47.67
C ALA A 16 -3.87 -1.50 47.88
N VAL A 17 -3.48 -2.18 48.95
CA VAL A 17 -2.08 -2.57 49.19
C VAL A 17 -1.86 -4.00 48.67
N LEU A 18 -1.28 -4.09 47.48
CA LEU A 18 -1.03 -5.32 46.74
C LEU A 18 0.41 -5.83 46.92
N ALA A 19 0.57 -7.14 46.78
CA ALA A 19 1.88 -7.79 46.76
C ALA A 19 2.76 -7.19 45.66
N ASN A 20 4.04 -6.97 45.96
CA ASN A 20 5.05 -6.36 45.08
C ASN A 20 4.75 -4.91 44.61
N ARG A 21 3.65 -4.28 45.07
CA ARG A 21 3.29 -2.87 44.83
C ARG A 21 3.44 -2.46 43.35
N PRO A 22 2.81 -3.18 42.39
CA PRO A 22 2.95 -2.92 40.95
C PRO A 22 2.46 -1.51 40.56
N TRP A 23 2.80 -1.01 39.38
CA TRP A 23 2.45 0.37 38.99
C TRP A 23 0.93 0.60 38.91
N TRP A 24 0.19 -0.40 38.41
CA TRP A 24 -1.27 -0.35 38.19
C TRP A 24 -2.08 -0.38 39.49
N GLU A 25 -1.44 -0.69 40.62
CA GLU A 25 -2.02 -0.52 41.96
C GLU A 25 -2.54 0.90 42.22
N ARG A 26 -1.97 1.92 41.56
CA ARG A 26 -2.46 3.31 41.64
C ARG A 26 -3.87 3.49 41.09
N TYR A 27 -4.38 2.54 40.32
CA TYR A 27 -5.72 2.53 39.73
C TYR A 27 -6.60 1.45 40.39
N GLN A 28 -6.39 1.18 41.68
CA GLN A 28 -7.15 0.21 42.46
C GLN A 28 -7.83 0.89 43.67
N PRO A 29 -8.83 1.77 43.44
CA PRO A 29 -9.40 2.58 44.50
C PRO A 29 -10.11 1.72 45.55
N VAL A 30 -9.98 2.15 46.81
CA VAL A 30 -10.61 1.56 48.00
C VAL A 30 -11.51 2.57 48.68
N THR A 31 -11.06 3.83 48.79
CA THR A 31 -11.88 4.97 49.23
C THR A 31 -11.58 6.22 48.40
N TYR A 32 -12.41 7.25 48.56
CA TYR A 32 -12.14 8.59 48.03
C TYR A 32 -11.34 9.48 49.01
N GLU A 33 -10.68 8.92 50.03
CA GLU A 33 -9.70 9.67 50.84
C GLU A 33 -8.46 10.02 50.00
N ILE A 34 -7.92 11.23 50.17
CA ILE A 34 -6.69 11.67 49.48
C ILE A 34 -5.46 11.15 50.26
N ASN A 35 -5.11 9.89 50.04
CA ASN A 35 -4.03 9.21 50.77
C ASN A 35 -3.43 8.04 49.96
N GLY A 36 -3.07 8.31 48.71
CA GLY A 36 -2.46 7.35 47.79
C GLY A 36 -0.93 7.24 47.89
N ARG A 37 -0.31 6.48 46.98
CA ARG A 37 1.17 6.30 46.90
C ARG A 37 1.99 7.58 46.67
N SER A 38 1.34 8.71 46.38
CA SER A 38 2.00 10.01 46.17
C SER A 38 2.02 10.90 47.42
N GLY A 39 1.34 10.51 48.50
CA GLY A 39 1.23 11.30 49.73
C GLY A 39 -0.22 11.56 50.13
N ASN A 40 -0.38 12.30 51.24
CA ASN A 40 -1.67 12.63 51.84
C ASN A 40 -2.22 13.99 51.38
N GLU A 41 -3.48 14.25 51.74
CA GLU A 41 -4.23 15.47 51.42
C GLU A 41 -3.47 16.76 51.68
N LYS A 42 -2.77 16.87 52.82
CA LYS A 42 -2.02 18.09 53.18
C LYS A 42 -0.82 18.30 52.26
N GLN A 43 -0.12 17.23 51.89
CA GLN A 43 0.99 17.28 50.94
C GLN A 43 0.50 17.62 49.53
N PHE A 44 -0.62 17.03 49.11
CA PHE A 44 -1.25 17.32 47.83
C PHE A 44 -1.70 18.79 47.73
N ALA A 45 -2.37 19.31 48.76
CA ALA A 45 -2.83 20.69 48.80
C ALA A 45 -1.68 21.73 48.81
N ASP A 46 -0.56 21.46 49.49
CA ASP A 46 0.64 22.30 49.39
C ASP A 46 1.16 22.37 47.96
N MET A 47 1.30 21.20 47.31
CA MET A 47 1.75 21.11 45.92
C MET A 47 0.80 21.86 44.98
N VAL A 48 -0.52 21.66 45.08
CA VAL A 48 -1.52 22.37 44.25
C VAL A 48 -1.44 23.89 44.44
N SER A 49 -1.34 24.38 45.69
CA SER A 49 -1.20 25.82 45.95
C SER A 49 0.08 26.39 45.36
N ARG A 50 1.21 25.69 45.50
CA ARG A 50 2.51 26.14 44.99
C ARG A 50 2.57 26.15 43.46
N CYS A 51 2.02 25.14 42.80
CA CYS A 51 1.92 25.11 41.34
C CYS A 51 1.02 26.24 40.80
N ASN A 52 -0.18 26.42 41.37
CA ASN A 52 -1.09 27.50 40.95
C ASN A 52 -0.47 28.89 41.12
N LYS A 53 0.28 29.14 42.21
CA LYS A 53 1.00 30.41 42.47
C LYS A 53 2.05 30.75 41.39
N VAL A 54 2.59 29.76 40.69
CA VAL A 54 3.57 29.97 39.60
C VAL A 54 2.96 29.79 38.20
N GLY A 55 1.62 29.76 38.11
CA GLY A 55 0.89 29.63 36.84
C GLY A 55 0.81 28.21 36.27
N VAL A 56 1.25 27.19 37.01
CA VAL A 56 1.21 25.78 36.60
C VAL A 56 -0.06 25.13 37.14
N ARG A 57 -0.93 24.65 36.24
CA ARG A 57 -2.23 24.07 36.59
C ARG A 57 -2.14 22.57 36.84
N ILE A 58 -2.87 22.07 37.84
CA ILE A 58 -2.88 20.65 38.18
C ILE A 58 -4.12 19.98 37.59
N TYR A 59 -3.90 18.86 36.91
CA TYR A 59 -4.93 17.95 36.42
C TYR A 59 -4.79 16.61 37.14
N VAL A 60 -5.88 16.06 37.65
CA VAL A 60 -5.85 14.80 38.42
C VAL A 60 -6.43 13.66 37.59
N ASP A 61 -5.71 12.55 37.50
CA ASP A 61 -6.23 11.29 37.00
C ASP A 61 -7.27 10.72 37.96
N VAL A 62 -8.45 10.36 37.48
CA VAL A 62 -9.55 9.85 38.31
C VAL A 62 -10.11 8.56 37.76
N VAL A 63 -10.22 7.57 38.65
CA VAL A 63 -10.89 6.30 38.41
C VAL A 63 -12.32 6.41 38.94
N LEU A 64 -13.29 6.35 38.02
CA LEU A 64 -14.72 6.56 38.32
C LEU A 64 -15.61 5.37 37.92
N ASN A 65 -15.09 4.42 37.13
CA ASN A 65 -15.85 3.27 36.64
C ASN A 65 -15.83 2.09 37.61
N HIS A 66 -14.81 1.92 38.46
CA HIS A 66 -14.66 0.69 39.24
C HIS A 66 -14.03 0.88 40.63
N MET A 67 -14.16 -0.15 41.47
CA MET A 67 -13.41 -0.37 42.72
C MET A 67 -12.45 -1.56 42.57
N THR A 68 -11.44 -1.66 43.46
CA THR A 68 -10.37 -2.67 43.34
C THR A 68 -10.86 -4.11 43.14
N MET A 69 -10.19 -4.87 42.26
CA MET A 69 -10.41 -6.30 42.02
C MET A 69 -9.98 -7.22 43.17
N ALA A 70 -9.21 -6.70 44.14
CA ALA A 70 -8.67 -7.53 45.22
C ALA A 70 -9.79 -8.04 46.15
N GLU A 71 -9.82 -9.34 46.42
CA GLU A 71 -10.92 -9.96 47.18
C GLU A 71 -11.06 -9.36 48.60
N THR A 72 -9.95 -9.18 49.32
CA THR A 72 -9.91 -8.54 50.65
C THR A 72 -8.58 -7.84 50.84
N GLY A 73 -8.49 -6.88 51.76
CA GLY A 73 -7.21 -6.28 52.13
C GLY A 73 -7.31 -4.98 52.92
N LYS A 74 -6.24 -4.20 52.85
CA LYS A 74 -6.17 -2.83 53.39
C LYS A 74 -5.77 -1.84 52.31
N GLY A 75 -6.34 -0.65 52.35
CA GLY A 75 -5.92 0.48 51.54
C GLY A 75 -4.70 1.21 52.11
N THR A 76 -4.17 2.18 51.37
CA THR A 76 -2.99 2.97 51.76
C THR A 76 -3.21 3.94 52.92
N ALA A 77 -4.45 4.28 53.28
CA ALA A 77 -4.78 5.01 54.51
C ALA A 77 -4.96 4.07 55.72
N GLY A 78 -5.16 2.78 55.46
CA GLY A 78 -5.31 1.73 56.47
C GLY A 78 -6.74 1.17 56.60
N HIS A 79 -7.69 1.72 55.84
CA HIS A 79 -9.07 1.24 55.72
C HIS A 79 -9.12 -0.20 55.22
N THR A 80 -10.14 -0.94 55.64
CA THR A 80 -10.32 -2.36 55.27
C THR A 80 -11.40 -2.53 54.23
N TYR A 81 -11.17 -3.41 53.25
CA TYR A 81 -12.16 -3.71 52.22
C TYR A 81 -12.35 -5.21 52.03
N ASP A 82 -13.53 -5.56 51.55
CA ASP A 82 -13.96 -6.90 51.17
C ASP A 82 -14.62 -6.80 49.78
N GLY A 83 -13.76 -6.70 48.76
CA GLY A 83 -14.14 -6.60 47.35
C GLY A 83 -14.70 -7.90 46.77
N LYS A 84 -14.62 -9.02 47.51
CA LYS A 84 -15.37 -10.23 47.19
C LYS A 84 -16.86 -10.07 47.45
N ASN A 85 -17.23 -9.38 48.52
CA ASN A 85 -18.62 -9.11 48.90
C ASN A 85 -19.03 -7.64 48.67
N PHE A 86 -18.34 -6.92 47.77
CA PHE A 86 -18.61 -5.53 47.37
C PHE A 86 -18.70 -4.51 48.53
N LYS A 87 -17.90 -4.68 49.60
CA LYS A 87 -17.90 -3.79 50.77
C LYS A 87 -16.69 -2.88 50.79
N TYR A 88 -16.96 -1.58 50.76
CA TYR A 88 -15.98 -0.50 50.74
C TYR A 88 -16.40 0.64 51.68
N GLU A 89 -15.43 1.39 52.22
CA GLU A 89 -15.69 2.48 53.17
C GLU A 89 -16.22 3.78 52.51
N VAL A 90 -16.59 3.73 51.22
CA VAL A 90 -17.37 4.78 50.49
C VAL A 90 -18.88 4.59 50.70
N PRO A 91 -19.29 4.08 51.87
CA PRO A 91 -20.43 3.17 52.08
C PRO A 91 -21.08 2.59 50.80
N TYR A 92 -20.29 1.88 49.99
CA TYR A 92 -20.82 1.10 48.86
C TYR A 92 -21.16 -0.33 49.31
N SER A 93 -22.22 -0.83 48.72
CA SER A 93 -22.76 -2.18 48.86
C SER A 93 -22.81 -2.87 47.50
N GLU A 94 -23.13 -4.16 47.46
CA GLU A 94 -23.37 -4.90 46.21
C GLU A 94 -24.44 -4.26 45.30
N LEU A 95 -25.36 -3.48 45.87
CA LEU A 95 -26.39 -2.73 45.13
C LEU A 95 -25.85 -1.47 44.43
N ASP A 96 -24.57 -1.11 44.60
CA ASP A 96 -23.94 0.07 43.98
C ASP A 96 -23.08 -0.30 42.75
N PHE A 97 -23.06 -1.59 42.39
CA PHE A 97 -22.33 -2.17 41.26
C PHE A 97 -23.33 -2.74 40.24
N HIS A 98 -22.91 -2.86 38.98
CA HIS A 98 -23.71 -3.57 37.97
C HIS A 98 -23.76 -5.07 38.29
N GLN A 99 -24.93 -5.66 38.09
CA GLN A 99 -25.22 -7.07 38.39
C GLN A 99 -25.98 -7.69 37.21
N HIS A 100 -26.44 -8.94 37.33
CA HIS A 100 -27.42 -9.47 36.38
C HIS A 100 -28.80 -8.81 36.56
N PRO A 101 -29.49 -8.40 35.48
CA PRO A 101 -29.18 -8.65 34.07
C PRO A 101 -28.39 -7.53 33.36
N ASP A 102 -27.99 -6.46 34.06
CA ASP A 102 -27.34 -5.27 33.47
C ASP A 102 -26.01 -5.63 32.79
N CYS A 103 -25.23 -6.53 33.41
CA CYS A 103 -24.17 -7.27 32.75
C CYS A 103 -24.72 -8.63 32.23
N PRO A 104 -24.67 -8.92 30.92
CA PRO A 104 -25.14 -10.19 30.37
C PRO A 104 -24.12 -11.34 30.49
N SER A 105 -22.86 -11.07 30.88
CA SER A 105 -21.82 -12.10 30.98
C SER A 105 -21.96 -12.98 32.24
N PRO A 106 -21.92 -14.33 32.15
CA PRO A 106 -22.22 -15.23 33.27
C PRO A 106 -21.35 -15.08 34.53
N ASP A 107 -20.14 -14.55 34.40
CA ASP A 107 -19.19 -14.35 35.50
C ASP A 107 -19.01 -12.87 35.88
N LEU A 108 -19.87 -12.01 35.33
CA LEU A 108 -19.83 -10.55 35.37
C LEU A 108 -18.61 -9.90 34.69
N ASN A 109 -17.71 -10.63 34.03
CA ASN A 109 -16.58 -10.03 33.29
C ASN A 109 -16.93 -9.80 31.83
N ILE A 110 -16.32 -8.77 31.21
CA ILE A 110 -16.36 -8.56 29.76
C ILE A 110 -15.82 -9.81 29.05
N ARG A 111 -16.58 -10.37 28.10
CA ARG A 111 -16.11 -11.53 27.30
C ARG A 111 -15.08 -11.10 26.26
N ASP A 112 -14.17 -12.00 25.91
CA ASP A 112 -13.05 -11.70 25.00
C ASP A 112 -13.49 -11.24 23.60
N ASP A 113 -14.66 -11.67 23.13
CA ASP A 113 -15.29 -11.24 21.87
C ASP A 113 -16.25 -10.05 22.02
N LYS A 114 -16.25 -9.38 23.19
CA LYS A 114 -17.23 -8.34 23.60
C LYS A 114 -16.60 -7.08 24.20
N TYR A 115 -15.27 -6.92 24.12
CA TYR A 115 -14.55 -5.68 24.45
C TYR A 115 -15.00 -4.43 23.67
N ASP A 116 -15.84 -4.60 22.65
CA ASP A 116 -16.45 -3.53 21.87
C ASP A 116 -17.97 -3.68 21.72
N ASP A 117 -18.61 -4.46 22.59
CA ASP A 117 -20.06 -4.41 22.78
C ASP A 117 -20.40 -3.26 23.74
N PRO A 118 -21.28 -2.30 23.38
CA PRO A 118 -21.60 -1.16 24.24
C PRO A 118 -22.24 -1.51 25.60
N ILE A 119 -22.87 -2.68 25.75
CA ILE A 119 -23.46 -3.10 27.02
C ILE A 119 -22.39 -3.77 27.88
N GLU A 120 -21.71 -4.81 27.38
CA GLU A 120 -20.68 -5.49 28.17
C GLU A 120 -19.53 -4.55 28.54
N ALA A 121 -19.03 -3.75 27.59
CA ALA A 121 -17.91 -2.86 27.87
C ALA A 121 -18.20 -1.81 28.95
N ARG A 122 -19.48 -1.44 29.19
CA ARG A 122 -19.88 -0.35 30.11
C ARG A 122 -20.65 -0.80 31.36
N ASN A 123 -21.05 -2.07 31.42
CA ASN A 123 -21.79 -2.66 32.54
C ASN A 123 -21.12 -3.90 33.15
N CYS A 124 -20.05 -4.43 32.55
CA CYS A 124 -19.35 -5.63 33.04
C CYS A 124 -17.93 -5.30 33.53
N GLN A 125 -17.43 -6.14 34.42
CA GLN A 125 -16.12 -6.04 35.05
C GLN A 125 -15.00 -6.21 34.02
N LEU A 126 -14.09 -5.24 33.98
CA LEU A 126 -12.84 -5.35 33.21
C LEU A 126 -11.84 -6.17 34.03
N GLY A 127 -11.69 -7.46 33.74
CA GLY A 127 -10.70 -8.33 34.40
C GLY A 127 -10.87 -8.44 35.92
N GLY A 128 -12.11 -8.50 36.41
CA GLY A 128 -12.46 -8.59 37.83
C GLY A 128 -12.50 -7.27 38.61
N LEU A 129 -12.24 -6.14 37.96
CA LEU A 129 -12.44 -4.81 38.53
C LEU A 129 -13.94 -4.58 38.81
N ARG A 130 -14.30 -4.21 40.04
CA ARG A 130 -15.71 -4.16 40.46
C ARG A 130 -16.40 -2.94 39.86
N ASP A 131 -17.19 -3.18 38.83
CA ASP A 131 -17.80 -2.16 37.98
C ASP A 131 -18.98 -1.44 38.67
N LEU A 132 -18.84 -0.13 38.88
CA LEU A 132 -19.78 0.72 39.62
C LEU A 132 -20.94 1.14 38.72
N ASP A 133 -22.17 1.00 39.21
CA ASP A 133 -23.35 1.47 38.49
C ASP A 133 -23.49 2.99 38.64
N GLN A 134 -22.86 3.71 37.72
CA GLN A 134 -22.98 5.17 37.61
C GLN A 134 -24.36 5.65 37.13
N GLY A 135 -25.30 4.76 36.83
CA GLY A 135 -26.71 5.09 36.64
C GLY A 135 -27.41 5.44 37.96
N LYS A 136 -26.85 5.03 39.11
CA LYS A 136 -27.42 5.32 40.44
C LYS A 136 -26.99 6.70 40.93
N ASP A 137 -27.98 7.53 41.27
CA ASP A 137 -27.75 8.90 41.79
C ASP A 137 -26.81 8.94 43.01
N TRP A 138 -26.86 7.92 43.88
CA TRP A 138 -25.97 7.79 45.04
C TRP A 138 -24.49 7.63 44.66
N VAL A 139 -24.20 6.78 43.66
CA VAL A 139 -22.84 6.58 43.14
C VAL A 139 -22.33 7.89 42.52
N GLN A 140 -23.15 8.53 41.66
CA GLN A 140 -22.82 9.83 41.07
C GLN A 140 -22.59 10.92 42.13
N GLN A 141 -23.40 10.94 43.19
CA GLN A 141 -23.27 11.89 44.29
C GLN A 141 -21.91 11.73 44.99
N LYS A 142 -21.54 10.50 45.39
CA LYS A 142 -20.24 10.22 46.03
C LYS A 142 -19.04 10.60 45.15
N GLN A 143 -19.14 10.34 43.85
CA GLN A 143 -18.12 10.73 42.87
C GLN A 143 -18.01 12.26 42.73
N SER A 144 -19.14 12.97 42.64
CA SER A 144 -19.16 14.43 42.56
C SER A 144 -18.63 15.10 43.84
N GLU A 145 -18.91 14.56 45.03
CA GLU A 145 -18.37 15.04 46.30
C GLU A 145 -16.83 14.97 46.34
N PHE A 146 -16.25 13.86 45.88
CA PHE A 146 -14.80 13.70 45.76
C PHE A 146 -14.18 14.70 44.75
N LEU A 147 -14.76 14.81 43.56
CA LEU A 147 -14.27 15.73 42.53
C LEU A 147 -14.39 17.20 42.99
N ASN A 148 -15.47 17.57 43.67
CA ASN A 148 -15.66 18.90 44.26
C ASN A 148 -14.61 19.21 45.33
N LYS A 149 -14.28 18.26 46.20
CA LYS A 149 -13.17 18.41 47.15
C LYS A 149 -11.83 18.73 46.47
N LEU A 150 -11.55 18.10 45.33
CA LEU A 150 -10.35 18.40 44.53
C LEU A 150 -10.40 19.79 43.86
N ILE A 151 -11.57 20.20 43.34
CA ILE A 151 -11.79 21.55 42.80
C ILE A 151 -11.55 22.62 43.88
N ASP A 152 -12.08 22.40 45.09
CA ASP A 152 -11.97 23.32 46.22
C ASP A 152 -10.51 23.48 46.68
N ILE A 153 -9.71 22.41 46.64
CA ILE A 153 -8.23 22.45 46.85
C ILE A 153 -7.51 23.28 45.77
N GLY A 154 -8.10 23.44 44.58
CA GLY A 154 -7.58 24.24 43.47
C GLY A 154 -7.10 23.44 42.25
N VAL A 155 -7.55 22.19 42.09
CA VAL A 155 -7.33 21.40 40.86
C VAL A 155 -8.06 22.06 39.69
N ALA A 156 -7.43 22.12 38.52
CA ALA A 156 -7.94 22.81 37.33
C ALA A 156 -8.83 21.93 36.43
N GLY A 157 -8.75 20.61 36.60
CA GLY A 157 -9.44 19.65 35.76
C GLY A 157 -9.01 18.22 36.01
N PHE A 158 -9.55 17.30 35.22
CA PHE A 158 -9.47 15.87 35.44
C PHE A 158 -9.23 15.08 34.15
N ARG A 159 -8.46 14.00 34.26
CA ARG A 159 -8.45 12.91 33.29
C ARG A 159 -9.37 11.80 33.79
N SER A 160 -10.38 11.43 33.02
CA SER A 160 -11.23 10.28 33.36
C SER A 160 -10.61 9.03 32.75
N ASP A 161 -10.04 8.18 33.60
CA ASP A 161 -9.42 6.91 33.23
C ASP A 161 -10.49 5.94 32.69
N ALA A 162 -10.12 5.08 31.73
CA ALA A 162 -10.97 4.04 31.14
C ALA A 162 -12.35 4.51 30.65
N SER A 163 -12.50 5.74 30.12
CA SER A 163 -13.81 6.34 29.80
C SER A 163 -14.65 5.52 28.81
N LYS A 164 -14.03 4.69 27.95
CA LYS A 164 -14.73 3.72 27.09
C LYS A 164 -15.71 2.84 27.88
N HIS A 165 -15.31 2.47 29.10
CA HIS A 165 -16.06 1.63 30.04
C HIS A 165 -17.08 2.42 30.88
N GLN A 166 -17.52 3.58 30.39
CA GLN A 166 -18.48 4.44 31.08
C GLN A 166 -19.52 4.97 30.09
N TRP A 167 -20.78 5.05 30.52
CA TRP A 167 -21.83 5.70 29.73
C TRP A 167 -21.62 7.22 29.70
N PRO A 168 -21.58 7.86 28.51
CA PRO A 168 -21.46 9.31 28.38
C PRO A 168 -22.53 10.09 29.15
N ALA A 169 -23.77 9.59 29.20
CA ALA A 169 -24.87 10.20 29.94
C ALA A 169 -24.64 10.21 31.47
N ASN A 170 -24.02 9.16 32.01
CA ASN A 170 -23.72 9.05 33.45
C ASN A 170 -22.56 9.99 33.80
N LEU A 171 -21.51 10.04 32.96
CA LEU A 171 -20.42 11.02 33.08
C LEU A 171 -20.95 12.46 33.00
N GLN A 172 -21.85 12.77 32.06
CA GLN A 172 -22.49 14.09 31.97
C GLN A 172 -23.25 14.46 33.25
N SER A 173 -23.90 13.49 33.89
CA SER A 173 -24.66 13.66 35.13
C SER A 173 -23.78 13.88 36.36
N ILE A 174 -22.54 13.34 36.35
CA ILE A 174 -21.52 13.62 37.37
C ILE A 174 -20.91 15.01 37.12
N ILE A 175 -20.53 15.32 35.89
CA ILE A 175 -19.87 16.59 35.50
C ILE A 175 -20.79 17.80 35.74
N SER A 176 -22.11 17.64 35.61
CA SER A 176 -23.08 18.71 35.88
C SER A 176 -23.19 19.06 37.37
N LYS A 177 -22.99 18.08 38.27
CA LYS A 177 -22.99 18.23 39.74
C LYS A 177 -21.73 18.94 40.29
N LEU A 178 -20.75 19.25 39.44
CA LEU A 178 -19.48 19.84 39.89
C LEU A 178 -19.54 21.34 40.18
N HIS A 179 -18.70 21.80 41.11
CA HIS A 179 -18.43 23.20 41.43
C HIS A 179 -17.78 23.94 40.24
N THR A 180 -17.84 25.27 40.25
CA THR A 180 -16.91 26.12 39.48
C THR A 180 -15.55 26.16 40.16
N LEU A 181 -14.48 26.36 39.39
CA LEU A 181 -13.11 26.38 39.89
C LEU A 181 -12.87 27.46 40.95
N ASN A 182 -11.98 27.17 41.90
CA ASN A 182 -11.64 28.04 43.02
C ASN A 182 -11.16 29.43 42.55
N THR A 183 -11.92 30.47 42.89
CA THR A 183 -11.68 31.86 42.44
C THR A 183 -10.39 32.49 42.96
N THR A 184 -9.70 31.85 43.90
CA THR A 184 -8.35 32.24 44.36
C THR A 184 -7.32 32.14 43.22
N TYR A 185 -7.50 31.20 42.30
CA TYR A 185 -6.51 30.88 41.26
C TYR A 185 -7.06 30.93 39.83
N PHE A 186 -8.38 30.98 39.66
CA PHE A 186 -9.08 30.93 38.37
C PHE A 186 -10.12 32.05 38.25
N PRO A 187 -10.46 32.53 37.04
CA PRO A 187 -11.55 33.48 36.85
C PRO A 187 -12.89 32.96 37.40
N ALA A 188 -13.74 33.87 37.87
CA ALA A 188 -15.10 33.52 38.30
C ALA A 188 -15.87 32.75 37.22
N ASN A 189 -16.70 31.79 37.65
CA ASN A 189 -17.49 30.90 36.79
C ASN A 189 -16.69 29.94 35.88
N SER A 190 -15.36 29.85 36.00
CA SER A 190 -14.56 28.85 35.27
C SER A 190 -15.02 27.43 35.63
N ARG A 191 -15.13 26.54 34.65
CA ARG A 191 -15.43 25.11 34.86
C ARG A 191 -14.14 24.27 34.82
N PRO A 192 -14.07 23.13 35.55
CA PRO A 192 -12.96 22.20 35.42
C PRO A 192 -12.87 21.66 33.98
N LEU A 193 -11.66 21.56 33.44
CA LEU A 193 -11.43 20.88 32.17
C LEU A 193 -11.51 19.37 32.37
N PHE A 194 -12.33 18.68 31.58
CA PHE A 194 -12.28 17.22 31.47
C PHE A 194 -11.54 16.80 30.22
N TYR A 195 -10.78 15.72 30.34
CA TYR A 195 -10.33 14.93 29.20
C TYR A 195 -10.47 13.44 29.45
N HIS A 196 -11.01 12.73 28.45
CA HIS A 196 -11.43 11.34 28.55
C HIS A 196 -10.37 10.41 27.95
N GLU A 197 -9.93 9.43 28.72
CA GLU A 197 -9.13 8.33 28.20
C GLU A 197 -10.03 7.38 27.39
N TYR A 198 -9.74 7.20 26.11
CA TYR A 198 -10.52 6.34 25.23
C TYR A 198 -9.60 5.45 24.39
N ILE A 199 -10.00 4.20 24.19
CA ILE A 199 -9.30 3.21 23.36
C ILE A 199 -10.20 2.92 22.15
N SER A 200 -9.62 2.99 20.95
CA SER A 200 -10.36 2.90 19.68
C SER A 200 -11.14 1.57 19.52
N GLY A 201 -12.36 1.65 18.99
CA GLY A 201 -13.26 0.53 18.73
C GLY A 201 -14.14 0.76 17.49
N THR A 202 -14.89 -0.25 17.05
CA THR A 202 -15.79 -0.17 15.88
C THR A 202 -17.19 0.36 16.24
N ASN A 203 -17.73 -0.05 17.38
CA ASN A 203 -19.10 0.25 17.83
C ASN A 203 -19.17 1.40 18.84
N ILE A 204 -18.19 1.51 19.74
CA ILE A 204 -18.10 2.58 20.74
C ILE A 204 -17.15 3.66 20.23
N LYS A 205 -17.60 4.90 20.08
CA LYS A 205 -16.87 5.96 19.35
C LYS A 205 -16.36 7.08 20.25
N ALA A 206 -15.13 7.55 19.99
CA ALA A 206 -14.54 8.71 20.66
C ALA A 206 -15.47 9.94 20.69
N SER A 207 -16.23 10.15 19.59
CA SER A 207 -17.19 11.25 19.43
C SER A 207 -18.31 11.28 20.47
N GLU A 208 -18.61 10.18 21.14
CA GLU A 208 -19.61 10.14 22.22
C GLU A 208 -19.15 10.93 23.47
N TYR A 209 -17.85 11.09 23.66
CA TYR A 209 -17.25 11.75 24.85
C TYR A 209 -16.80 13.20 24.57
N THR A 210 -16.70 13.60 23.30
CA THR A 210 -16.29 14.97 22.92
C THR A 210 -17.23 16.10 23.39
N PRO A 211 -18.54 15.89 23.66
CA PRO A 211 -19.37 16.92 24.29
C PRO A 211 -19.02 17.18 25.77
N LEU A 212 -18.38 16.20 26.43
CA LEU A 212 -18.12 16.21 27.87
C LEU A 212 -16.75 16.81 28.21
N GLY A 213 -15.82 16.78 27.27
CA GLY A 213 -14.44 17.25 27.44
C GLY A 213 -13.61 17.04 26.17
N ARG A 214 -12.28 17.14 26.31
CA ARG A 214 -11.38 16.62 25.27
C ARG A 214 -11.36 15.09 25.33
N VAL A 215 -10.91 14.43 24.27
CA VAL A 215 -10.70 12.98 24.25
C VAL A 215 -9.24 12.72 23.92
N ILE A 216 -8.59 11.86 24.70
CA ILE A 216 -7.26 11.32 24.42
C ILE A 216 -7.50 9.89 23.93
N GLU A 217 -7.36 9.69 22.63
CA GLU A 217 -7.52 8.39 21.99
C GLU A 217 -6.19 7.65 21.92
N PHE A 218 -6.12 6.49 22.58
CA PHE A 218 -5.03 5.53 22.41
C PHE A 218 -5.18 4.80 21.07
N LYS A 219 -4.80 5.49 19.99
CA LYS A 219 -4.42 4.86 18.73
C LYS A 219 -3.06 4.18 18.90
N ASN A 220 -2.76 3.18 18.06
CA ASN A 220 -1.48 2.47 18.06
C ASN A 220 -0.29 3.46 18.13
N TYR A 221 0.51 3.36 19.19
CA TYR A 221 1.51 4.37 19.56
C TYR A 221 2.56 4.62 18.46
N ASP A 222 2.78 3.61 17.61
CA ASP A 222 3.62 3.66 16.40
C ASP A 222 3.28 4.81 15.43
N ASN A 223 2.01 5.22 15.31
CA ASN A 223 1.60 6.31 14.41
C ASN A 223 1.81 7.70 15.05
N LEU A 224 1.81 7.80 16.38
CA LEU A 224 1.82 9.09 17.08
C LEU A 224 3.22 9.69 17.26
N ALA A 225 4.28 8.89 17.27
CA ALA A 225 5.64 9.38 17.57
C ALA A 225 6.53 9.66 16.35
N ARG A 226 6.29 9.01 15.19
CA ARG A 226 7.05 9.23 13.96
C ARG A 226 6.54 10.46 13.18
N ARG A 227 7.43 11.12 12.42
CA ARG A 227 7.06 12.19 11.47
C ARG A 227 6.96 11.61 10.06
N PRO A 228 5.85 11.84 9.33
CA PRO A 228 5.72 11.34 7.98
C PRO A 228 6.61 12.11 7.01
N VAL A 229 7.21 11.38 6.08
CA VAL A 229 8.03 11.90 4.98
C VAL A 229 7.57 11.22 3.70
N ILE A 230 7.22 11.99 2.67
CA ILE A 230 6.81 11.49 1.36
C ILE A 230 7.96 11.70 0.37
N LEU A 231 8.34 10.64 -0.36
CA LEU A 231 9.40 10.67 -1.37
C LEU A 231 8.81 10.44 -2.78
N TRP A 232 8.66 11.50 -3.58
CA TRP A 232 8.11 11.41 -4.96
C TRP A 232 9.21 11.27 -6.01
N HIS A 233 9.12 10.21 -6.80
CA HIS A 233 10.05 9.90 -7.89
C HIS A 233 9.86 10.81 -9.13
N GLY A 234 10.81 10.74 -10.06
CA GLY A 234 10.81 11.50 -11.30
C GLY A 234 10.04 10.86 -12.46
N ILE A 235 10.13 11.50 -13.63
CA ILE A 235 9.62 10.98 -14.90
C ILE A 235 10.40 9.71 -15.29
N THR A 236 9.73 8.73 -15.90
CA THR A 236 10.27 7.37 -16.25
C THR A 236 10.73 6.51 -15.06
N GLN A 237 10.52 6.97 -13.83
CA GLN A 237 10.83 6.25 -12.59
C GLN A 237 9.56 5.76 -11.90
N ASP A 238 9.73 4.81 -10.99
CA ASP A 238 8.79 4.44 -9.92
C ASP A 238 9.48 4.65 -8.56
N SER A 239 8.77 4.42 -7.45
CA SER A 239 9.27 4.53 -6.07
C SER A 239 10.52 3.68 -5.73
N ASP A 240 10.89 2.73 -6.60
CA ASP A 240 12.05 1.86 -6.42
C ASP A 240 13.38 2.62 -6.40
N VAL A 241 13.46 3.79 -7.05
CA VAL A 241 14.66 4.63 -7.10
C VAL A 241 15.20 4.99 -5.71
N TRP A 242 14.36 4.92 -4.67
CA TRP A 242 14.72 5.22 -3.29
C TRP A 242 15.25 4.01 -2.48
N LEU A 243 15.35 2.81 -3.08
CA LEU A 243 15.53 1.51 -2.40
C LEU A 243 16.56 0.55 -3.05
N ILE A 244 17.08 0.87 -4.23
CA ILE A 244 17.80 -0.08 -5.10
C ILE A 244 19.31 0.15 -5.14
N SER A 245 19.82 1.03 -4.29
CA SER A 245 21.13 1.65 -4.41
C SER A 245 22.28 0.81 -3.91
N ALA A 246 22.01 0.09 -2.83
CA ALA A 246 23.02 -0.68 -2.11
C ALA A 246 22.39 -1.83 -1.36
N GLU A 247 23.25 -2.76 -0.92
CA GLU A 247 22.81 -3.83 -0.04
C GLU A 247 22.98 -3.43 1.41
N GLY A 248 21.84 -3.12 2.06
CA GLY A 248 21.77 -2.93 3.49
C GLY A 248 20.82 -3.89 4.19
N VAL A 249 20.90 -3.98 5.51
CA VAL A 249 20.04 -4.77 6.40
C VAL A 249 19.85 -4.03 7.72
N LEU A 250 18.61 -3.95 8.18
CA LEU A 250 18.25 -3.58 9.55
C LEU A 250 18.39 -4.81 10.44
N ASN A 251 19.27 -4.76 11.43
CA ASN A 251 19.43 -5.87 12.37
C ASN A 251 18.35 -5.86 13.46
N GLY A 252 18.21 -6.98 14.20
CA GLY A 252 17.24 -7.14 15.29
C GLY A 252 17.45 -6.24 16.53
N LYS A 253 18.29 -5.20 16.44
CA LYS A 253 18.44 -4.12 17.42
C LYS A 253 18.02 -2.76 16.86
N GLY A 254 17.47 -2.69 15.65
CA GLY A 254 17.03 -1.45 15.01
C GLY A 254 18.12 -0.62 14.34
N VAL A 255 19.33 -1.16 14.20
CA VAL A 255 20.47 -0.47 13.56
C VAL A 255 20.57 -0.92 12.10
N TYR A 256 20.61 0.04 11.18
CA TYR A 256 20.77 -0.21 9.75
C TYR A 256 22.25 -0.24 9.37
N MET A 257 22.64 -1.25 8.58
CA MET A 257 24.01 -1.47 8.12
C MET A 257 24.00 -1.66 6.61
N GLU A 258 24.90 -1.01 5.88
CA GLU A 258 24.91 -1.01 4.41
C GLU A 258 26.34 -0.79 3.92
N ASN A 259 26.89 -1.66 3.06
CA ASN A 259 28.25 -1.53 2.49
C ASN A 259 29.37 -1.16 3.51
N ASN A 260 29.30 -1.72 4.74
CA ASN A 260 30.14 -1.42 5.93
C ASN A 260 29.87 -0.10 6.68
N LEU A 261 28.98 0.76 6.18
CA LEU A 261 28.44 1.90 6.92
C LEU A 261 27.40 1.42 7.93
N VAL A 262 27.28 2.14 9.06
CA VAL A 262 26.33 1.81 10.13
C VAL A 262 25.61 3.07 10.58
N VAL A 263 24.28 3.12 10.40
CA VAL A 263 23.44 4.23 10.86
C VAL A 263 23.18 4.08 12.35
N ASN A 264 24.12 4.58 13.16
CA ASN A 264 24.01 4.69 14.62
C ASN A 264 23.63 6.12 15.07
N ASP A 265 24.00 7.13 14.28
CA ASP A 265 23.75 8.55 14.55
C ASP A 265 23.37 9.24 13.22
N CYS A 266 22.17 9.80 13.18
CA CYS A 266 21.58 10.46 12.01
C CYS A 266 22.24 11.81 11.67
N HIS A 267 23.15 12.31 12.50
CA HIS A 267 23.98 13.48 12.21
C HIS A 267 25.34 13.15 11.57
N GLN A 268 25.75 11.88 11.55
CA GLN A 268 27.13 11.50 11.18
C GLN A 268 27.22 10.35 10.16
N SER A 269 26.15 9.59 9.94
CA SER A 269 26.15 8.44 9.04
C SER A 269 25.07 8.57 7.97
N VAL A 270 25.48 8.75 6.72
CA VAL A 270 24.62 8.70 5.53
C VAL A 270 24.84 7.37 4.83
N THR A 271 23.76 6.73 4.37
CA THR A 271 23.77 5.47 3.59
C THR A 271 23.14 5.69 2.22
N GLN A 272 23.44 4.79 1.29
CA GLN A 272 23.16 4.90 -0.14
C GLN A 272 21.66 4.75 -0.49
N ASN A 273 20.82 4.22 0.41
CA ASN A 273 19.37 4.14 0.23
C ASN A 273 18.59 5.08 1.19
N LEU A 274 18.24 6.31 0.81
CA LEU A 274 17.63 7.29 1.74
C LEU A 274 16.34 6.80 2.41
N ALA A 275 15.47 6.06 1.72
CA ALA A 275 14.22 5.58 2.33
C ALA A 275 14.49 4.64 3.53
N PHE A 276 15.54 3.81 3.44
CA PHE A 276 16.01 3.01 4.57
C PHE A 276 16.73 3.86 5.62
N THR A 277 17.54 4.86 5.22
CA THR A 277 18.20 5.82 6.14
C THR A 277 17.17 6.56 7.00
N LEU A 278 16.16 7.17 6.38
CA LEU A 278 15.10 7.92 7.07
C LEU A 278 14.27 7.01 7.99
N SER A 279 13.90 5.82 7.50
CA SER A 279 13.18 4.84 8.32
C SER A 279 14.00 4.40 9.54
N ALA A 280 15.31 4.13 9.37
CA ALA A 280 16.22 3.83 10.46
C ALA A 280 16.27 4.98 11.49
N CYS A 281 16.33 6.22 11.00
CA CYS A 281 16.26 7.48 11.78
C CYS A 281 14.87 7.81 12.38
N GLY A 282 13.91 6.88 12.34
CA GLY A 282 12.63 7.01 13.03
C GLY A 282 11.58 7.87 12.32
N TYR A 283 11.78 8.18 11.04
CA TYR A 283 10.73 8.76 10.19
C TYR A 283 9.73 7.67 9.76
N ASP A 284 8.50 8.08 9.45
CA ASP A 284 7.49 7.23 8.81
C ASP A 284 7.54 7.52 7.31
N VAL A 285 8.13 6.63 6.52
CA VAL A 285 8.49 6.92 5.13
C VAL A 285 7.41 6.40 4.19
N TRP A 286 6.94 7.26 3.29
CA TRP A 286 5.88 6.99 2.34
C TRP A 286 6.40 7.18 0.91
N LEU A 287 6.23 6.14 0.08
CA LEU A 287 6.74 6.06 -1.28
C LEU A 287 5.55 5.91 -2.25
N PRO A 288 4.92 7.01 -2.68
CA PRO A 288 3.83 7.00 -3.64
C PRO A 288 4.32 6.79 -5.07
N ASN A 289 3.40 6.36 -5.93
CA ASN A 289 3.62 6.20 -7.36
C ASN A 289 2.55 6.96 -8.16
N PHE A 290 2.96 7.78 -9.12
CA PHE A 290 2.05 8.56 -9.96
C PHE A 290 1.12 7.68 -10.80
N ARG A 291 -0.06 8.18 -11.18
CA ARG A 291 -1.00 7.46 -12.06
C ARG A 291 -0.33 6.93 -13.33
N GLY A 292 -0.71 5.73 -13.73
CA GLY A 292 -0.23 5.08 -14.96
C GLY A 292 1.20 4.57 -14.94
N THR A 293 1.98 4.76 -13.85
CA THR A 293 3.28 4.07 -13.69
C THR A 293 3.08 2.62 -13.23
N THR A 294 4.17 1.84 -13.16
CA THR A 294 4.14 0.38 -12.98
C THR A 294 3.26 -0.08 -11.82
N TYR A 295 3.28 0.66 -10.71
CA TYR A 295 2.52 0.32 -9.50
C TYR A 295 1.11 0.91 -9.43
N SER A 296 0.78 1.90 -10.27
CA SER A 296 -0.41 2.77 -10.16
C SER A 296 -1.30 2.73 -11.42
N MET A 297 -1.45 1.53 -12.00
CA MET A 297 -2.23 1.26 -13.23
C MET A 297 -3.76 1.22 -13.02
N GLY A 298 -4.28 1.48 -11.82
CA GLY A 298 -5.70 1.35 -11.49
C GLY A 298 -6.53 2.61 -11.72
N HIS A 299 -7.82 2.46 -12.03
CA HIS A 299 -8.82 3.52 -12.04
C HIS A 299 -10.22 2.93 -11.73
N LEU A 300 -11.13 3.71 -11.15
CA LEU A 300 -12.46 3.24 -10.73
C LEU A 300 -13.37 2.79 -11.90
N ILE A 301 -13.21 3.41 -13.08
CA ILE A 301 -14.11 3.29 -14.23
C ILE A 301 -13.38 2.91 -15.54
N LEU A 302 -12.07 3.16 -15.62
CA LEU A 302 -11.31 3.13 -16.89
C LEU A 302 -10.27 2.03 -16.83
N ASP A 303 -10.22 1.18 -17.85
CA ASP A 303 -9.18 0.17 -17.97
C ASP A 303 -8.00 0.75 -18.79
N PRO A 304 -6.74 0.67 -18.30
CA PRO A 304 -5.57 1.25 -18.96
C PRO A 304 -5.22 0.59 -20.30
N VAL A 305 -5.75 -0.61 -20.60
CA VAL A 305 -5.57 -1.34 -21.85
C VAL A 305 -6.65 -0.97 -22.86
N PHE A 306 -7.92 -0.87 -22.40
CA PHE A 306 -9.07 -0.67 -23.30
C PHE A 306 -9.49 0.79 -23.49
N ASN A 307 -9.31 1.65 -22.48
CA ASN A 307 -9.76 3.05 -22.51
C ASN A 307 -8.58 4.00 -22.75
N GLN A 308 -8.45 4.55 -23.96
CA GLN A 308 -7.44 5.58 -24.27
C GLN A 308 -7.53 6.80 -23.33
N THR A 309 -8.73 7.15 -22.85
CA THR A 309 -8.96 8.22 -21.87
C THR A 309 -8.20 8.01 -20.54
N TYR A 310 -7.85 6.78 -20.16
CA TYR A 310 -6.96 6.52 -19.02
C TYR A 310 -5.59 7.21 -19.18
N TRP A 311 -5.12 7.39 -20.42
CA TRP A 311 -3.85 8.05 -20.71
C TRP A 311 -4.02 9.53 -21.07
N GLN A 312 -5.15 10.17 -20.80
CA GLN A 312 -5.38 11.60 -21.12
C GLN A 312 -5.07 12.51 -19.92
N TYR A 313 -3.85 12.39 -19.39
CA TYR A 313 -3.34 13.20 -18.27
C TYR A 313 -1.93 13.74 -18.56
N THR A 314 -1.61 14.88 -17.98
CA THR A 314 -0.31 15.55 -18.02
C THR A 314 0.24 15.68 -16.60
N PHE A 315 1.40 16.33 -16.42
CA PHE A 315 1.88 16.67 -15.09
C PHE A 315 1.04 17.72 -14.34
N THR A 316 0.09 18.40 -15.02
CA THR A 316 -0.94 19.25 -14.38
C THR A 316 -1.82 18.43 -13.44
N GLU A 317 -2.37 17.32 -13.93
CA GLU A 317 -3.22 16.41 -13.17
C GLU A 317 -2.46 15.70 -12.05
N LEU A 318 -1.16 15.43 -12.23
CA LEU A 318 -0.30 14.90 -11.17
C LEU A 318 -0.18 15.87 -9.99
N GLY A 319 -0.02 17.16 -10.26
CA GLY A 319 -0.02 18.21 -9.23
C GLY A 319 -1.40 18.38 -8.58
N LEU A 320 -2.46 18.49 -9.39
CA LEU A 320 -3.82 18.78 -8.94
C LEU A 320 -4.55 17.65 -8.20
N TYR A 321 -4.23 16.40 -8.51
CA TYR A 321 -4.99 15.25 -8.00
C TYR A 321 -4.10 14.26 -7.25
N ASP A 322 -2.96 13.84 -7.80
CA ASP A 322 -2.14 12.80 -7.17
C ASP A 322 -1.43 13.30 -5.90
N VAL A 323 -0.76 14.45 -5.97
CA VAL A 323 -0.09 15.08 -4.82
C VAL A 323 -1.05 15.34 -3.65
N PRO A 324 -2.20 16.04 -3.82
CA PRO A 324 -3.13 16.29 -2.72
C PRO A 324 -3.81 15.03 -2.21
N ALA A 325 -4.16 14.06 -3.06
CA ALA A 325 -4.76 12.81 -2.60
C ALA A 325 -3.82 12.04 -1.66
N VAL A 326 -2.54 11.87 -2.05
CA VAL A 326 -1.54 11.20 -1.21
C VAL A 326 -1.25 11.98 0.06
N VAL A 327 -0.98 13.29 -0.01
CA VAL A 327 -0.68 14.11 1.18
C VAL A 327 -1.84 14.06 2.18
N GLN A 328 -3.08 14.25 1.73
CA GLN A 328 -4.25 14.19 2.61
C GLN A 328 -4.49 12.79 3.19
N TYR A 329 -4.23 11.73 2.41
CA TYR A 329 -4.31 10.36 2.89
C TYR A 329 -3.27 10.09 3.99
N VAL A 330 -2.01 10.46 3.76
CA VAL A 330 -0.92 10.30 4.74
C VAL A 330 -1.23 11.06 6.03
N LEU A 331 -1.66 12.32 5.95
CA LEU A 331 -2.04 13.12 7.13
C LEU A 331 -3.20 12.48 7.91
N ARG A 332 -4.18 11.90 7.21
CA ARG A 332 -5.34 11.20 7.81
C ARG A 332 -4.94 9.88 8.49
N VAL A 333 -4.06 9.09 7.89
CA VAL A 333 -3.61 7.80 8.45
C VAL A 333 -2.62 8.00 9.61
N THR A 334 -1.78 9.03 9.54
CA THR A 334 -0.76 9.33 10.57
C THR A 334 -1.25 10.27 11.68
N ASP A 335 -2.43 10.86 11.53
CA ASP A 335 -3.03 11.85 12.44
C ASP A 335 -2.10 13.06 12.68
N LYS A 336 -1.54 13.59 11.59
CA LYS A 336 -0.58 14.71 11.59
C LYS A 336 -1.15 15.95 10.92
N SER A 337 -0.67 17.11 11.36
CA SER A 337 -1.02 18.42 10.78
C SER A 337 -0.14 18.82 9.59
N SER A 338 1.04 18.20 9.42
CA SER A 338 1.93 18.44 8.28
C SER A 338 2.84 17.23 8.01
N VAL A 339 3.32 17.14 6.77
CA VAL A 339 4.21 16.08 6.27
C VAL A 339 5.45 16.70 5.63
N ALA A 340 6.61 16.05 5.70
CA ALA A 340 7.76 16.47 4.91
C ALA A 340 7.62 15.94 3.48
N TYR A 341 7.87 16.76 2.47
CA TYR A 341 7.79 16.36 1.06
C TYR A 341 9.16 16.52 0.41
N ILE A 342 9.65 15.44 -0.19
CA ILE A 342 10.85 15.43 -1.03
C ILE A 342 10.41 14.99 -2.41
N GLY A 343 10.48 15.89 -3.38
CA GLY A 343 10.24 15.59 -4.79
C GLY A 343 11.57 15.50 -5.53
N HIS A 344 11.67 14.58 -6.48
CA HIS A 344 12.74 14.55 -7.47
C HIS A 344 12.18 14.75 -8.87
N SER A 345 12.77 15.66 -9.66
CA SER A 345 12.37 15.92 -11.04
C SER A 345 10.87 16.21 -11.14
N LEU A 346 10.11 15.35 -11.82
CA LEU A 346 8.65 15.45 -11.95
C LEU A 346 7.92 15.51 -10.60
N GLY A 347 8.43 14.85 -9.56
CA GLY A 347 7.91 14.98 -8.20
C GLY A 347 8.00 16.41 -7.67
N SER A 348 9.11 17.10 -7.92
CA SER A 348 9.28 18.52 -7.56
C SER A 348 8.30 19.40 -8.35
N THR A 349 8.23 19.21 -9.67
CA THR A 349 7.37 19.98 -10.58
C THR A 349 5.88 19.82 -10.22
N ALA A 350 5.43 18.61 -9.87
CA ALA A 350 4.06 18.37 -9.43
C ALA A 350 3.69 19.15 -8.14
N MET A 351 4.62 19.28 -7.19
CA MET A 351 4.42 20.13 -6.01
C MET A 351 4.42 21.62 -6.37
N PHE A 352 5.30 22.09 -7.28
CA PHE A 352 5.26 23.48 -7.73
C PHE A 352 3.91 23.83 -8.38
N ILE A 353 3.34 22.94 -9.20
CA ILE A 353 1.98 23.11 -9.76
C ILE A 353 0.94 23.21 -8.64
N GLN A 354 0.98 22.29 -7.67
CA GLN A 354 0.04 22.28 -6.56
C GLN A 354 0.12 23.57 -5.70
N LEU A 355 1.32 24.09 -5.44
CA LEU A 355 1.51 25.34 -4.69
C LEU A 355 1.14 26.59 -5.51
N SER A 356 1.38 26.57 -6.83
CA SER A 356 1.01 27.66 -7.74
C SER A 356 -0.50 27.81 -7.86
N LEU A 357 -1.22 26.68 -7.94
CA LEU A 357 -2.67 26.65 -8.10
C LEU A 357 -3.41 26.75 -6.76
N ILE A 358 -2.86 26.19 -5.67
CA ILE A 358 -3.48 26.12 -4.34
C ILE A 358 -2.44 26.49 -3.25
N PRO A 359 -2.09 27.79 -3.07
CA PRO A 359 -1.04 28.21 -2.14
C PRO A 359 -1.29 27.81 -0.69
N GLU A 360 -2.55 27.74 -0.25
CA GLU A 360 -2.91 27.29 1.11
C GLU A 360 -2.58 25.82 1.39
N PHE A 361 -2.09 25.07 0.40
CA PHE A 361 -1.58 23.72 0.56
C PHE A 361 -0.20 23.69 1.27
N GLU A 362 0.60 24.78 1.18
CA GLU A 362 1.90 24.93 1.86
C GLU A 362 1.82 24.63 3.37
N ARG A 363 0.72 25.02 4.02
CA ARG A 363 0.51 24.77 5.47
C ARG A 363 0.58 23.28 5.86
N LEU A 364 0.36 22.38 4.89
CA LEU A 364 0.38 20.92 5.07
C LEU A 364 1.77 20.30 4.83
N VAL A 365 2.71 21.03 4.23
CA VAL A 365 4.00 20.48 3.75
C VAL A 365 5.17 21.19 4.42
N LYS A 366 5.87 20.53 5.35
CA LYS A 366 6.95 21.13 6.16
C LYS A 366 8.07 20.14 6.47
N PRO A 367 9.27 20.26 5.86
CA PRO A 367 9.62 21.12 4.72
C PRO A 367 9.10 20.60 3.37
N PHE A 368 9.15 21.44 2.35
CA PHE A 368 9.25 21.03 0.94
C PHE A 368 10.71 21.10 0.51
N ILE A 369 11.23 20.01 -0.05
CA ILE A 369 12.58 19.88 -0.61
C ILE A 369 12.42 19.51 -2.10
N ALA A 370 12.91 20.38 -2.98
CA ALA A 370 12.87 20.19 -4.42
C ALA A 370 14.25 19.75 -4.93
N LEU A 371 14.36 18.49 -5.34
CA LEU A 371 15.57 17.91 -5.92
C LEU A 371 15.46 17.99 -7.45
N ALA A 372 16.35 18.74 -8.10
CA ALA A 372 16.38 18.89 -9.55
C ALA A 372 15.01 19.17 -10.20
N PRO A 373 14.28 20.23 -9.77
CA PRO A 373 13.00 20.57 -10.36
C PRO A 373 13.15 20.97 -11.84
N PHE A 374 12.05 20.83 -12.58
CA PHE A 374 11.95 21.40 -13.91
C PHE A 374 10.69 22.26 -14.03
N VAL A 375 10.90 23.55 -14.19
CA VAL A 375 9.87 24.59 -14.22
C VAL A 375 10.05 25.34 -15.53
N PHE A 376 11.23 25.92 -15.76
CA PHE A 376 11.70 26.26 -17.10
C PHE A 376 12.53 25.11 -17.72
N MET A 377 12.54 25.02 -19.06
CA MET A 377 13.24 23.97 -19.83
C MET A 377 13.84 24.52 -21.13
N SER A 378 14.16 25.81 -21.13
CA SER A 378 14.53 26.58 -22.33
C SER A 378 15.99 26.40 -22.75
N HIS A 379 16.84 25.86 -21.87
CA HIS A 379 18.29 25.70 -22.07
C HIS A 379 18.77 24.24 -22.06
N MET A 380 17.86 23.28 -22.17
CA MET A 380 18.18 21.84 -22.24
C MET A 380 19.25 21.53 -23.30
N THR A 381 20.27 20.76 -22.91
CA THR A 381 21.32 20.23 -23.80
C THR A 381 21.23 18.72 -24.06
N SER A 382 20.40 17.99 -23.30
CA SER A 382 20.05 16.58 -23.48
C SER A 382 19.51 16.31 -24.89
N THR A 383 19.78 15.09 -25.41
CA THR A 383 19.33 14.68 -26.75
C THR A 383 17.80 14.65 -26.89
N LEU A 384 17.07 14.55 -25.77
CA LEU A 384 15.61 14.61 -25.71
C LEU A 384 15.03 15.93 -26.26
N ARG A 385 15.79 17.04 -26.21
CA ARG A 385 15.37 18.35 -26.72
C ARG A 385 14.97 18.37 -28.20
N TYR A 386 15.47 17.42 -28.98
CA TYR A 386 15.13 17.29 -30.41
C TYR A 386 13.87 16.43 -30.66
N ALA A 387 13.46 15.60 -29.71
CA ALA A 387 12.34 14.66 -29.85
C ALA A 387 11.04 15.17 -29.20
N LEU A 388 11.14 15.97 -28.13
CA LEU A 388 10.00 16.43 -27.34
C LEU A 388 9.18 17.58 -27.98
N PRO A 389 9.74 18.54 -28.75
CA PRO A 389 8.96 19.62 -29.38
C PRO A 389 7.92 19.18 -30.43
N PHE A 390 7.83 17.88 -30.78
CA PHE A 390 6.78 17.33 -31.64
C PHE A 390 5.45 17.10 -30.89
N GLU A 391 5.05 18.06 -30.04
CA GLU A 391 3.87 18.00 -29.18
C GLU A 391 2.60 17.54 -29.92
N PRO A 392 2.20 18.11 -31.08
CA PRO A 392 0.95 17.72 -31.74
C PRO A 392 0.88 16.25 -32.15
N THR A 393 2.05 15.63 -32.37
CA THR A 393 2.15 14.19 -32.64
C THR A 393 1.97 13.39 -31.35
N LEU A 394 2.61 13.81 -30.26
CA LEU A 394 2.55 13.13 -28.96
C LEU A 394 1.14 13.16 -28.36
N SER A 395 0.46 14.31 -28.40
CA SER A 395 -0.92 14.47 -27.92
C SER A 395 -1.92 13.68 -28.79
N SER A 396 -1.72 13.62 -30.11
CA SER A 396 -2.63 12.91 -31.03
C SER A 396 -2.77 11.39 -30.81
N TYR A 397 -1.73 10.70 -30.29
CA TYR A 397 -1.74 9.24 -30.21
C TYR A 397 -2.24 8.65 -28.88
N THR A 398 -2.21 9.42 -27.78
CA THR A 398 -2.76 9.02 -26.45
C THR A 398 -2.41 7.57 -26.07
N ILE A 399 -1.13 7.34 -25.79
CA ILE A 399 -0.54 6.03 -25.46
C ILE A 399 0.36 6.11 -24.22
N PRO A 400 0.61 4.97 -23.54
CA PRO A 400 1.76 4.85 -22.64
C PRO A 400 3.08 4.94 -23.40
N ILE A 401 4.03 5.70 -22.86
CA ILE A 401 5.44 5.75 -23.28
C ILE A 401 6.28 5.32 -22.08
N GLY A 402 6.96 4.18 -22.24
CA GLY A 402 7.82 3.53 -21.26
C GLY A 402 8.24 2.15 -21.74
N ILE A 403 9.01 1.42 -20.92
CA ILE A 403 9.43 0.04 -21.16
C ILE A 403 8.65 -0.86 -20.18
N PRO A 404 7.92 -1.87 -20.66
CA PRO A 404 7.28 -2.85 -19.78
C PRO A 404 8.30 -3.47 -18.82
N VAL A 405 7.97 -3.55 -17.52
CA VAL A 405 8.90 -3.97 -16.46
C VAL A 405 9.59 -5.32 -16.74
N THR A 406 8.90 -6.26 -17.39
CA THR A 406 9.47 -7.57 -17.80
C THR A 406 10.54 -7.45 -18.87
N ILE A 407 10.45 -6.46 -19.77
CA ILE A 407 11.46 -6.15 -20.78
C ILE A 407 12.62 -5.39 -20.14
N ALA A 408 12.34 -4.45 -19.23
CA ALA A 408 13.36 -3.72 -18.47
C ALA A 408 14.23 -4.70 -17.63
N GLN A 409 13.59 -5.62 -16.90
CA GLN A 409 14.25 -6.72 -16.18
C GLN A 409 15.06 -7.63 -17.11
N PHE A 410 14.53 -7.99 -18.28
CA PHE A 410 15.28 -8.80 -19.25
C PHE A 410 16.54 -8.09 -19.75
N ILE A 411 16.44 -6.80 -20.11
CA ILE A 411 17.59 -5.99 -20.53
C ILE A 411 18.59 -5.85 -19.39
N GLY A 412 18.13 -5.49 -18.19
CA GLY A 412 18.98 -5.35 -17.00
C GLY A 412 19.77 -6.62 -16.69
N VAL A 413 19.09 -7.76 -16.56
CA VAL A 413 19.72 -9.05 -16.20
C VAL A 413 20.60 -9.60 -17.33
N TRP A 414 20.09 -9.71 -18.56
CA TRP A 414 20.77 -10.46 -19.63
C TRP A 414 21.69 -9.61 -20.50
N MET A 415 21.37 -8.33 -20.70
CA MET A 415 22.22 -7.41 -21.47
C MET A 415 23.18 -6.67 -20.54
N CYS A 416 22.68 -5.88 -19.59
CA CYS A 416 23.52 -5.02 -18.76
C CYS A 416 24.29 -5.78 -17.68
N GLY A 417 23.80 -6.96 -17.27
CA GLY A 417 24.52 -7.93 -16.45
C GLY A 417 25.85 -8.35 -17.07
N ASN A 418 25.90 -8.44 -18.40
CA ASN A 418 27.10 -8.79 -19.14
C ASN A 418 28.10 -7.61 -19.17
N GLN A 419 29.29 -7.86 -18.62
CA GLN A 419 30.37 -6.87 -18.51
C GLN A 419 30.73 -6.16 -19.83
N TYR A 420 30.55 -6.81 -20.98
CA TYR A 420 30.87 -6.22 -22.30
C TYR A 420 29.82 -5.21 -22.79
N PHE A 421 28.57 -5.32 -22.35
CA PHE A 421 27.46 -4.43 -22.74
C PHE A 421 27.08 -3.42 -21.64
N ARG A 422 27.60 -3.61 -20.42
CA ARG A 422 27.36 -2.76 -19.24
C ARG A 422 27.61 -1.27 -19.49
N GLN A 423 28.72 -0.92 -20.14
CA GLN A 423 29.04 0.46 -20.49
C GLN A 423 28.03 1.03 -21.50
N LEU A 424 27.71 0.27 -22.55
CA LEU A 424 26.68 0.64 -23.52
C LEU A 424 25.30 0.85 -22.87
N CYS A 425 24.96 0.08 -21.83
CA CYS A 425 23.75 0.33 -21.04
C CYS A 425 23.80 1.66 -20.28
N ALA A 426 24.94 2.02 -19.67
CA ALA A 426 25.07 3.33 -19.02
C ALA A 426 24.93 4.49 -20.03
N ASP A 427 25.61 4.39 -21.16
CA ASP A 427 25.55 5.38 -22.23
C ASP A 427 24.12 5.49 -22.82
N MET A 428 23.44 4.36 -23.01
CA MET A 428 22.09 4.34 -23.58
C MET A 428 21.02 4.83 -22.61
N PHE A 429 21.01 4.37 -21.35
CA PHE A 429 19.93 4.66 -20.40
C PHE A 429 20.16 5.97 -19.62
N PHE A 430 21.41 6.39 -19.41
CA PHE A 430 21.73 7.51 -18.54
C PHE A 430 22.37 8.68 -19.30
N TYR A 431 23.32 8.45 -20.23
CA TYR A 431 23.95 9.56 -20.95
C TYR A 431 22.99 10.26 -21.92
N SER A 432 22.19 9.49 -22.68
CA SER A 432 21.31 10.07 -23.71
C SER A 432 20.06 10.76 -23.17
N ALA A 433 19.56 10.34 -22.00
CA ALA A 433 18.38 10.93 -21.35
C ALA A 433 18.71 12.23 -20.59
N SER A 434 19.83 12.24 -19.87
CA SER A 434 20.10 13.19 -18.78
C SER A 434 21.56 13.59 -18.60
N GLY A 435 22.48 12.79 -19.13
CA GLY A 435 23.89 12.86 -18.74
C GLY A 435 24.11 12.11 -17.41
N TYR A 436 25.27 11.47 -17.30
CA TYR A 436 25.73 10.84 -16.06
C TYR A 436 27.24 11.01 -15.93
N ASP A 437 27.76 10.86 -14.72
CA ASP A 437 29.18 10.91 -14.41
C ASP A 437 29.70 9.47 -14.25
N PRO A 438 30.60 9.00 -15.14
CA PRO A 438 31.18 7.67 -15.06
C PRO A 438 31.95 7.37 -13.76
N ASP A 439 32.48 8.40 -13.09
CA ASP A 439 33.27 8.22 -11.87
C ASP A 439 32.39 8.06 -10.61
N ASN A 440 31.12 8.48 -10.68
CA ASN A 440 30.17 8.45 -9.56
C ASN A 440 29.04 7.41 -9.70
N LEU A 441 28.84 6.79 -10.87
CA LEU A 441 27.84 5.73 -11.05
C LEU A 441 28.43 4.35 -10.70
N ASN A 442 27.86 3.63 -9.72
CA ASN A 442 28.23 2.23 -9.47
C ASN A 442 27.88 1.31 -10.65
N THR A 443 28.84 1.14 -11.55
CA THR A 443 28.67 0.36 -12.79
C THR A 443 28.25 -1.09 -12.53
N THR A 444 28.62 -1.68 -11.39
CA THR A 444 28.22 -3.06 -11.06
C THR A 444 26.72 -3.23 -10.83
N ARG A 445 26.01 -2.14 -10.52
CA ARG A 445 24.56 -2.11 -10.24
C ARG A 445 23.69 -1.61 -11.39
N ILE A 446 24.27 -1.21 -12.53
CA ILE A 446 23.53 -0.94 -13.79
C ILE A 446 22.48 -2.02 -14.13
N PRO A 447 22.72 -3.34 -13.94
CA PRO A 447 21.70 -4.37 -14.16
C PRO A 447 20.42 -4.17 -13.33
N ILE A 448 20.58 -3.68 -12.10
CA ILE A 448 19.49 -3.42 -11.15
C ILE A 448 18.78 -2.11 -11.51
N TYR A 449 19.54 -1.04 -11.79
CA TYR A 449 18.98 0.25 -12.19
C TYR A 449 18.13 0.15 -13.46
N VAL A 450 18.63 -0.54 -14.50
CA VAL A 450 17.89 -0.76 -15.76
C VAL A 450 16.67 -1.69 -15.55
N SER A 451 16.71 -2.60 -14.57
CA SER A 451 15.55 -3.44 -14.22
C SER A 451 14.41 -2.71 -13.51
N HIS A 452 14.64 -1.46 -13.07
CA HIS A 452 13.72 -0.66 -12.24
C HIS A 452 13.49 0.77 -12.79
N THR A 453 13.87 1.02 -14.05
CA THR A 453 13.66 2.29 -14.75
C THR A 453 12.93 2.06 -16.07
N GLY A 454 12.31 3.12 -16.61
CA GLY A 454 11.45 3.04 -17.79
C GLY A 454 9.96 2.92 -17.47
N ALA A 455 9.53 3.30 -16.27
CA ALA A 455 8.14 3.31 -15.86
C ALA A 455 7.23 4.00 -16.90
N PRO A 456 6.07 3.43 -17.26
CA PRO A 456 5.17 4.02 -18.24
C PRO A 456 4.57 5.34 -17.74
N TYR A 457 4.47 6.31 -18.64
CA TYR A 457 3.73 7.56 -18.45
C TYR A 457 2.92 7.84 -19.71
N SER A 458 1.85 8.63 -19.59
CA SER A 458 1.17 9.11 -20.80
C SER A 458 2.10 9.90 -21.71
N SER A 459 2.00 9.63 -23.02
CA SER A 459 2.43 10.51 -24.12
C SER A 459 2.12 12.00 -23.92
N TRP A 460 1.02 12.35 -23.22
CA TRP A 460 0.62 13.73 -22.94
C TRP A 460 1.52 14.40 -21.88
N VAL A 461 2.16 13.65 -20.98
CA VAL A 461 3.19 14.16 -20.07
C VAL A 461 4.42 14.64 -20.87
N TYR A 462 4.85 13.86 -21.86
CA TYR A 462 5.96 14.24 -22.76
C TYR A 462 5.57 15.36 -23.72
N ALA A 463 4.33 15.36 -24.21
CA ALA A 463 3.76 16.46 -25.00
C ALA A 463 3.84 17.78 -24.22
N HIS A 464 3.49 17.76 -22.93
CA HIS A 464 3.55 18.93 -22.05
C HIS A 464 4.99 19.41 -21.82
N VAL A 465 5.97 18.51 -21.63
CA VAL A 465 7.40 18.88 -21.63
C VAL A 465 7.79 19.56 -22.95
N GLY A 466 7.30 19.06 -24.09
CA GLY A 466 7.49 19.67 -25.40
C GLY A 466 6.97 21.11 -25.49
N GLN A 467 5.86 21.43 -24.82
CA GLN A 467 5.34 22.79 -24.72
C GLN A 467 6.26 23.69 -23.88
N LEU A 468 6.72 23.25 -22.71
CA LEU A 468 7.65 24.04 -21.88
C LEU A 468 8.94 24.42 -22.64
N ILE A 469 9.48 23.50 -23.44
CA ILE A 469 10.66 23.74 -24.30
C ILE A 469 10.33 24.72 -25.43
N ARG A 470 9.22 24.50 -26.17
CA ARG A 470 8.80 25.35 -27.30
C ARG A 470 8.50 26.78 -26.87
N ASP A 471 7.81 26.91 -25.74
CA ASP A 471 7.17 28.13 -25.29
C ASP A 471 8.00 28.91 -24.26
N ARG A 472 9.12 28.31 -23.79
CA ARG A 472 10.12 28.89 -22.88
C ARG A 472 9.54 29.45 -21.57
N GLY A 473 8.51 28.81 -21.04
CA GLY A 473 7.80 29.30 -19.85
C GLY A 473 7.03 28.21 -19.12
N PHE A 474 6.96 28.30 -17.78
CA PHE A 474 6.21 27.37 -16.94
C PHE A 474 4.71 27.70 -16.97
N ARG A 475 3.93 26.81 -17.57
CA ARG A 475 2.49 27.00 -17.81
C ARG A 475 1.74 25.68 -17.79
N LEU A 476 0.42 25.75 -17.68
CA LEU A 476 -0.46 24.59 -17.85
C LEU A 476 -0.50 24.14 -19.32
N PHE A 477 -0.91 22.89 -19.53
CA PHE A 477 -0.95 22.31 -20.87
C PHE A 477 -1.94 23.04 -21.77
N ASP A 478 -1.48 23.41 -22.96
CA ASP A 478 -2.30 23.97 -24.03
C ASP A 478 -2.96 22.81 -24.80
N TYR A 479 -4.27 22.63 -24.61
CA TYR A 479 -5.10 21.63 -25.30
C TYR A 479 -5.62 22.15 -26.66
N GLY A 480 -5.13 23.31 -27.13
CA GLY A 480 -5.67 24.03 -28.29
C GLY A 480 -6.97 24.77 -27.96
N VAL A 481 -7.41 25.66 -28.86
CA VAL A 481 -8.48 26.63 -28.62
C VAL A 481 -9.77 26.00 -28.07
N GLU A 482 -10.25 24.91 -28.67
CA GLU A 482 -11.49 24.24 -28.24
C GLU A 482 -11.31 23.47 -26.92
N GLY A 483 -10.24 22.68 -26.78
CA GLY A 483 -9.98 21.88 -25.58
C GLY A 483 -9.64 22.72 -24.33
N ASN A 484 -9.04 23.90 -24.53
CA ASN A 484 -8.85 24.92 -23.50
C ASN A 484 -10.17 25.55 -23.06
N TRP A 485 -11.08 25.79 -24.00
CA TRP A 485 -12.40 26.35 -23.73
C TRP A 485 -13.31 25.36 -22.98
N GLU A 486 -13.27 24.07 -23.32
CA GLU A 486 -14.04 23.06 -22.59
C GLU A 486 -13.59 22.93 -21.12
N ARG A 487 -12.29 22.82 -20.85
CA ARG A 487 -11.75 22.67 -19.48
C ARG A 487 -11.96 23.90 -18.59
N LEU A 488 -12.01 25.09 -19.20
CA LEU A 488 -12.37 26.34 -18.53
C LEU A 488 -13.80 26.34 -17.95
N TYR A 489 -14.70 25.54 -18.52
CA TYR A 489 -16.12 25.51 -18.14
C TYR A 489 -16.50 24.33 -17.24
N THR A 490 -15.69 23.26 -17.16
CA THR A 490 -16.08 22.05 -16.40
C THR A 490 -15.57 22.03 -14.96
N ASP A 491 -14.28 22.30 -14.71
CA ASP A 491 -13.67 21.95 -13.41
C ASP A 491 -12.72 23.00 -12.79
N ILE A 492 -12.11 23.91 -13.57
CA ILE A 492 -11.11 24.84 -13.03
C ILE A 492 -11.29 26.26 -13.59
N ASN A 493 -11.45 27.22 -12.69
CA ASN A 493 -11.63 28.65 -12.98
C ASN A 493 -10.28 29.34 -13.32
N VAL A 494 -9.45 28.70 -14.16
CA VAL A 494 -8.09 29.11 -14.52
C VAL A 494 -7.97 29.31 -16.03
N THR A 495 -7.61 30.53 -16.43
CA THR A 495 -7.42 30.92 -17.83
C THR A 495 -6.13 30.32 -18.40
N PRO A 496 -6.19 29.53 -19.49
CA PRO A 496 -5.00 29.06 -20.19
C PRO A 496 -4.21 30.25 -20.73
N GLY A 497 -2.92 30.31 -20.39
CA GLY A 497 -2.04 31.43 -20.72
C GLY A 497 -1.64 32.33 -19.55
N ASN A 498 -2.22 32.15 -18.35
CA ASN A 498 -1.64 32.76 -17.14
C ASN A 498 -0.34 32.04 -16.77
N GLU A 499 0.73 32.79 -16.53
CA GLU A 499 1.99 32.27 -16.00
C GLU A 499 1.76 31.72 -14.59
N CYS A 500 2.24 30.52 -14.29
CA CYS A 500 2.05 29.89 -12.96
C CYS A 500 2.90 30.55 -11.85
N TRP A 501 3.55 31.68 -12.13
CA TRP A 501 4.74 32.13 -11.41
C TRP A 501 4.65 33.53 -10.77
N GLU A 502 3.62 34.34 -11.04
CA GLU A 502 3.50 35.72 -10.52
C GLU A 502 3.19 35.83 -9.00
N ARG A 503 3.61 34.88 -8.15
CA ARG A 503 3.25 34.87 -6.70
C ARG A 503 4.41 34.41 -5.80
N ASN A 504 4.72 35.23 -4.79
CA ASN A 504 5.73 34.91 -3.77
C ASN A 504 5.26 33.75 -2.87
N TYR A 505 6.14 32.76 -2.66
CA TYR A 505 5.86 31.53 -1.90
C TYR A 505 6.71 31.43 -0.63
N THR A 506 6.07 31.40 0.54
CA THR A 506 6.77 31.37 1.83
C THR A 506 7.49 30.04 2.15
N GLU A 507 8.82 30.05 2.02
CA GLU A 507 9.79 29.09 2.59
C GLU A 507 9.89 27.67 1.95
N PHE A 508 10.77 27.52 0.95
CA PHE A 508 11.23 26.23 0.43
C PHE A 508 12.78 26.19 0.27
N GLU A 509 13.35 24.99 0.09
CA GLU A 509 14.78 24.78 -0.17
C GLU A 509 14.96 24.08 -1.54
N VAL A 510 15.88 24.59 -2.37
CA VAL A 510 16.13 24.12 -3.75
C VAL A 510 17.58 23.68 -3.92
N GLU A 511 17.76 22.54 -4.58
CA GLU A 511 19.07 21.99 -4.95
C GLU A 511 19.07 21.58 -6.43
N TYR A 512 20.00 22.17 -7.18
CA TYR A 512 20.29 21.91 -8.60
C TYR A 512 21.78 21.62 -8.75
N CYS A 513 22.33 21.67 -9.99
CA CYS A 513 23.68 21.20 -10.35
C CYS A 513 24.20 21.75 -11.72
N ARG A 514 25.53 21.82 -11.95
CA ARG A 514 26.16 22.69 -13.00
C ARG A 514 26.48 22.05 -14.38
N ARG A 515 26.71 20.74 -14.51
CA ARG A 515 26.67 20.02 -15.83
C ARG A 515 25.37 19.21 -15.97
N ASP A 516 24.24 19.85 -15.70
CA ASP A 516 22.93 19.29 -16.04
C ASP A 516 22.68 19.42 -17.52
N ALA A 517 22.51 18.26 -18.17
CA ALA A 517 22.07 18.25 -19.54
C ALA A 517 20.61 18.70 -19.67
N ILE A 518 19.83 18.71 -18.58
CA ILE A 518 18.40 19.06 -18.62
C ILE A 518 18.09 20.44 -18.05
N PHE A 519 18.49 20.79 -16.82
CA PHE A 519 17.93 21.95 -16.07
C PHE A 519 18.93 23.04 -15.62
N TYR A 520 20.23 22.97 -15.93
CA TYR A 520 21.28 23.81 -15.28
C TYR A 520 20.98 25.33 -15.31
N TRP A 521 20.79 25.89 -16.50
CA TRP A 521 20.51 27.31 -16.67
C TRP A 521 19.08 27.68 -16.29
N ASP A 522 18.16 26.73 -16.37
CA ASP A 522 16.75 26.96 -16.09
C ASP A 522 16.46 27.04 -14.57
N VAL A 523 17.16 26.27 -13.71
CA VAL A 523 17.02 26.42 -12.25
C VAL A 523 17.70 27.69 -11.71
N TYR A 524 18.68 28.25 -12.43
CA TYR A 524 19.20 29.58 -12.09
C TYR A 524 18.10 30.65 -12.26
N LEU A 525 17.28 30.54 -13.30
CA LEU A 525 16.11 31.40 -13.52
C LEU A 525 15.01 31.14 -12.48
N ASP A 526 14.76 29.88 -12.09
CA ASP A 526 13.81 29.55 -11.01
C ASP A 526 14.17 30.24 -9.68
N VAL A 527 15.46 30.28 -9.34
CA VAL A 527 15.96 30.88 -8.09
C VAL A 527 15.99 32.42 -8.16
N GLU A 528 16.37 33.02 -9.29
CA GLU A 528 16.29 34.49 -9.44
C GLU A 528 14.85 35.00 -9.48
N ALA A 529 13.89 34.18 -9.93
CA ALA A 529 12.49 34.57 -10.05
C ALA A 529 11.65 34.28 -8.79
N THR A 530 12.25 33.94 -7.63
CA THR A 530 11.54 33.71 -6.35
C THR A 530 12.11 34.50 -5.16
N ASP A 531 11.34 35.47 -4.67
CA ASP A 531 11.71 36.38 -3.56
C ASP A 531 11.91 35.70 -2.18
N ASP A 532 11.32 34.52 -1.91
CA ASP A 532 11.21 33.90 -0.57
C ASP A 532 12.07 32.61 -0.38
N THR A 533 13.04 32.38 -1.28
CA THR A 533 13.91 31.20 -1.21
C THR A 533 14.78 31.23 0.05
N ARG A 534 14.50 30.35 1.03
CA ARG A 534 15.20 30.35 2.33
C ARG A 534 16.69 30.05 2.18
N LYS A 535 17.02 29.12 1.29
CA LYS A 535 18.38 28.76 0.85
C LYS A 535 18.32 28.11 -0.53
N ALA A 536 19.20 28.55 -1.41
CA ALA A 536 19.60 27.82 -2.62
C ALA A 536 21.09 27.50 -2.51
N TYR A 537 21.50 26.30 -2.94
CA TYR A 537 22.89 25.89 -2.90
C TYR A 537 23.48 25.81 -4.30
N CYS A 538 24.69 26.37 -4.51
CA CYS A 538 25.49 26.07 -5.69
C CYS A 538 26.99 25.72 -5.46
N CYS A 539 27.51 24.77 -6.25
CA CYS A 539 28.90 24.35 -6.42
C CYS A 539 29.48 24.99 -7.66
N ALA A 540 30.78 25.28 -7.58
CA ALA A 540 31.45 26.02 -8.63
C ALA A 540 32.17 25.16 -9.70
N LEU A 541 32.21 23.82 -9.62
CA LEU A 541 33.31 23.04 -10.24
C LEU A 541 32.93 21.81 -11.10
N TYR A 542 31.64 21.50 -11.27
CA TYR A 542 31.22 20.10 -11.38
C TYR A 542 29.83 19.93 -12.04
N ASP A 543 29.24 18.75 -11.95
CA ASP A 543 28.24 18.25 -12.91
C ASP A 543 26.80 18.41 -12.46
N TYR A 544 25.89 17.62 -13.06
CA TYR A 544 24.59 17.13 -12.54
C TYR A 544 24.46 16.82 -11.04
N PHE A 545 25.60 16.84 -10.39
CA PHE A 545 25.88 16.15 -9.14
C PHE A 545 26.64 17.05 -8.18
N ASP A 546 26.62 18.34 -8.49
CA ASP A 546 27.22 19.39 -7.72
C ASP A 546 26.57 20.74 -8.09
N CYS A 547 25.57 21.14 -7.31
CA CYS A 547 25.54 22.48 -6.75
C CYS A 547 25.54 22.45 -5.17
N VAL A 548 25.86 21.31 -4.57
CA VAL A 548 25.74 21.01 -3.12
C VAL A 548 26.96 21.37 -2.22
N LYS A 549 28.21 21.25 -2.70
CA LYS A 549 29.48 21.34 -1.92
C LYS A 549 29.82 22.67 -1.22
N LYS A 550 29.16 23.81 -1.50
CA LYS A 550 29.32 25.03 -0.67
C LYS A 550 28.29 25.13 0.47
N ALA A 551 27.23 24.33 0.47
CA ALA A 551 26.25 24.26 1.56
C ALA A 551 26.90 23.95 2.93
N ALA A 552 27.95 23.13 2.91
CA ALA A 552 28.64 22.62 4.09
C ALA A 552 29.72 23.56 4.69
N LYS A 553 30.00 24.73 4.09
CA LYS A 553 30.92 25.72 4.68
C LYS A 553 30.33 27.12 4.60
N SER A 554 30.10 27.71 5.78
CA SER A 554 29.96 29.16 5.88
C SER A 554 31.20 29.86 5.31
N GLN A 555 30.95 30.90 4.50
CA GLN A 555 31.86 31.81 3.79
C GLN A 555 31.97 31.59 2.27
N CYS A 556 31.17 32.38 1.54
CA CYS A 556 31.64 33.18 0.42
C CYS A 556 31.00 34.56 0.50
N LYS A 557 31.66 35.46 1.25
CA LYS A 557 31.67 36.87 0.84
C LYS A 557 32.79 37.02 -0.19
N ASP A 558 32.50 37.78 -1.24
CA ASP A 558 33.39 38.72 -1.95
C ASP A 558 33.28 38.61 -3.50
N ASN A 559 33.11 39.78 -4.12
CA ASN A 559 33.21 40.10 -5.55
C ASN A 559 32.12 39.59 -6.51
N GLU A 560 30.88 39.99 -6.24
CA GLU A 560 29.76 40.10 -7.19
C GLU A 560 30.13 40.85 -8.50
N THR A 561 30.98 41.88 -8.40
CA THR A 561 31.24 42.82 -9.51
C THR A 561 32.10 42.24 -10.63
N ALA A 562 33.08 41.37 -10.33
CA ALA A 562 33.99 40.83 -11.34
C ALA A 562 33.33 39.73 -12.20
N TYR A 563 32.34 39.05 -11.65
CA TYR A 563 31.63 37.93 -12.30
C TYR A 563 30.66 38.42 -13.38
N ARG A 564 30.09 39.62 -13.19
CA ARG A 564 29.15 40.24 -14.13
C ARG A 564 29.82 40.62 -15.45
N ASP A 565 31.08 41.06 -15.41
CA ASP A 565 31.82 41.47 -16.60
C ASP A 565 32.25 40.25 -17.42
N GLU A 566 32.71 39.16 -16.78
CA GLU A 566 33.11 37.91 -17.45
C GLU A 566 31.91 37.16 -18.07
N ILE A 567 30.74 37.20 -17.43
CA ILE A 567 29.49 36.68 -18.02
C ILE A 567 29.04 37.53 -19.21
N THR A 568 29.10 38.86 -19.11
CA THR A 568 28.71 39.73 -20.24
C THR A 568 29.57 39.45 -21.47
N ASP A 569 30.88 39.23 -21.29
CA ASP A 569 31.81 38.91 -22.39
C ASP A 569 31.56 37.52 -23.01
N GLN A 570 31.08 36.54 -22.24
CA GLN A 570 30.68 35.23 -22.77
C GLN A 570 29.30 35.26 -23.45
N VAL A 571 28.33 36.01 -22.92
CA VAL A 571 27.02 36.20 -23.56
C VAL A 571 27.18 36.92 -24.90
N ASN A 572 27.96 38.00 -24.97
CA ASN A 572 28.26 38.69 -26.23
C ASN A 572 28.89 37.74 -27.26
N LYS A 573 29.79 36.85 -26.83
CA LYS A 573 30.40 35.84 -27.71
C LYS A 573 29.42 34.81 -28.24
N ILE A 574 28.47 34.40 -27.41
CA ILE A 574 27.42 33.44 -27.79
C ILE A 574 26.37 34.13 -28.67
N GLU A 575 26.08 35.41 -28.45
CA GLU A 575 25.23 36.21 -29.35
C GLU A 575 25.90 36.45 -30.71
N ASP A 576 27.22 36.67 -30.77
CA ASP A 576 27.98 36.72 -32.04
C ASP A 576 27.96 35.34 -32.75
N ASP A 577 28.24 34.23 -32.04
CA ASP A 577 28.20 32.86 -32.60
C ASP A 577 26.78 32.42 -33.03
N ILE A 578 25.72 32.97 -32.41
CA ILE A 578 24.31 32.76 -32.82
C ILE A 578 23.91 33.70 -33.96
N GLY A 579 24.48 34.91 -34.03
CA GLY A 579 24.29 35.87 -35.12
C GLY A 579 24.71 35.28 -36.47
N ASP A 580 25.83 34.57 -36.51
CA ASP A 580 26.32 33.84 -37.70
C ASP A 580 25.44 32.62 -38.10
N LEU A 581 24.48 32.21 -37.25
CA LEU A 581 23.52 31.12 -37.52
C LEU A 581 22.14 31.61 -37.99
N VAL A 582 21.88 32.92 -38.01
CA VAL A 582 20.65 33.48 -38.59
C VAL A 582 20.78 33.60 -40.11
N CYS A 583 20.43 32.52 -40.81
CA CYS A 583 20.31 32.52 -42.28
C CYS A 583 19.09 33.35 -42.77
N GLU A 584 19.20 34.68 -42.77
CA GLU A 584 18.40 35.50 -43.68
C GLU A 584 18.92 35.33 -45.11
N GLY A 585 18.32 34.44 -45.90
CA GLY A 585 18.82 34.23 -47.27
C GLY A 585 18.05 33.21 -48.11
N THR A 586 17.37 33.73 -49.13
CA THR A 586 16.72 33.01 -50.24
C THR A 586 17.51 31.84 -50.85
N TYR A 587 16.79 30.76 -51.15
CA TYR A 587 17.09 29.69 -52.12
C TYR A 587 18.19 30.00 -53.17
N THR A 588 19.25 29.19 -53.22
CA THR A 588 19.91 28.76 -54.48
C THR A 588 20.79 27.52 -54.24
N HIS A 589 21.11 26.77 -55.31
CA HIS A 589 21.85 25.50 -55.24
C HIS A 589 23.28 25.65 -54.67
N GLY A 590 23.68 24.73 -53.78
CA GLY A 590 25.08 24.49 -53.43
C GLY A 590 25.23 23.50 -52.29
N SER A 591 25.94 22.39 -52.51
CA SER A 591 26.18 21.36 -51.50
C SER A 591 27.02 21.85 -50.32
N MET A 592 26.65 21.49 -49.09
CA MET A 592 27.56 21.50 -47.95
C MET A 592 27.58 20.11 -47.29
N LYS A 593 28.78 19.53 -47.18
CA LYS A 593 29.03 18.26 -46.48
C LYS A 593 29.56 18.56 -45.07
N CYS A 594 28.97 17.92 -44.07
CA CYS A 594 29.63 17.61 -42.80
C CYS A 594 29.46 16.10 -42.56
N GLU A 595 30.55 15.40 -42.22
CA GLU A 595 30.58 13.94 -42.16
C GLU A 595 30.69 13.43 -40.70
N PHE A 596 29.99 12.32 -40.41
CA PHE A 596 29.97 11.53 -39.17
C PHE A 596 29.18 12.08 -37.95
N PRO A 597 28.46 11.22 -37.20
CA PRO A 597 27.03 11.16 -37.49
C PRO A 597 26.11 11.28 -36.27
N VAL A 598 25.77 12.52 -35.88
CA VAL A 598 24.64 12.78 -34.95
C VAL A 598 23.35 12.11 -35.45
N TRP A 599 23.17 12.05 -36.78
CA TRP A 599 22.08 11.35 -37.45
C TRP A 599 22.00 9.85 -37.14
N ALA A 600 23.12 9.16 -36.86
CA ALA A 600 23.07 7.73 -36.52
C ALA A 600 22.49 7.51 -35.13
N SER A 601 22.90 8.32 -34.15
CA SER A 601 22.34 8.29 -32.80
C SER A 601 20.87 8.69 -32.80
N VAL A 602 20.50 9.74 -33.55
CA VAL A 602 19.11 10.18 -33.70
C VAL A 602 18.25 9.16 -34.45
N LEU A 603 18.77 8.47 -35.48
CA LEU A 603 18.06 7.38 -36.17
C LEU A 603 17.99 6.09 -35.35
N CYS A 604 18.97 5.82 -34.47
CA CYS A 604 18.84 4.75 -33.48
C CYS A 604 17.81 5.10 -32.41
N LEU A 605 17.79 6.34 -31.88
CA LEU A 605 16.82 6.76 -30.88
C LEU A 605 15.40 6.82 -31.45
N LEU A 606 15.21 7.43 -32.64
CA LEU A 606 13.93 7.41 -33.37
C LEU A 606 13.58 6.01 -33.83
N GLY A 607 14.53 5.19 -34.28
CA GLY A 607 14.32 3.79 -34.63
C GLY A 607 13.96 2.91 -33.43
N PHE A 608 14.36 3.29 -32.22
CA PHE A 608 13.99 2.64 -30.97
C PHE A 608 12.64 3.13 -30.45
N LEU A 609 12.37 4.44 -30.47
CA LEU A 609 11.07 5.02 -30.10
C LEU A 609 9.95 4.61 -31.07
N LEU A 610 10.19 4.73 -32.39
CA LEU A 610 9.29 4.20 -33.41
C LEU A 610 9.32 2.68 -33.45
N GLY A 611 10.45 2.03 -33.16
CA GLY A 611 10.53 0.56 -33.12
C GLY A 611 9.70 -0.05 -31.99
N MET A 612 9.77 0.52 -30.78
CA MET A 612 8.91 0.13 -29.66
C MET A 612 7.46 0.57 -29.90
N GLY A 613 7.24 1.76 -30.47
CA GLY A 613 5.92 2.21 -30.91
C GLY A 613 5.31 1.29 -31.95
N ILE A 614 6.07 0.77 -32.91
CA ILE A 614 5.61 -0.12 -33.99
C ILE A 614 5.53 -1.58 -33.52
N LEU A 615 6.37 -2.06 -32.60
CA LEU A 615 6.16 -3.38 -31.96
C LEU A 615 4.92 -3.38 -31.06
N ALA A 616 4.68 -2.30 -30.32
CA ALA A 616 3.42 -2.07 -29.65
C ALA A 616 2.27 -1.98 -30.67
N TYR A 617 2.37 -1.17 -31.73
CA TYR A 617 1.30 -0.99 -32.73
C TYR A 617 1.10 -2.22 -33.65
N LEU A 618 2.07 -3.13 -33.77
CA LEU A 618 1.89 -4.43 -34.43
C LEU A 618 1.25 -5.46 -33.50
N MET A 619 1.42 -5.34 -32.17
CA MET A 619 0.68 -6.17 -31.20
C MET A 619 -0.72 -5.60 -30.88
N PHE A 620 -0.92 -4.28 -30.88
CA PHE A 620 -2.17 -3.60 -30.53
C PHE A 620 -2.99 -3.13 -31.74
N GLY A 621 -2.36 -2.80 -32.87
CA GLY A 621 -3.05 -2.37 -34.10
C GLY A 621 -3.77 -3.51 -34.81
N VAL A 622 -3.33 -4.76 -34.61
CA VAL A 622 -4.08 -5.96 -35.02
C VAL A 622 -5.44 -6.05 -34.31
N CYS A 623 -5.55 -5.57 -33.07
CA CYS A 623 -6.83 -5.48 -32.35
C CYS A 623 -7.71 -4.30 -32.81
N ARG A 624 -7.13 -3.14 -33.16
CA ARG A 624 -7.92 -1.93 -33.50
C ARG A 624 -8.70 -2.03 -34.83
N LEU A 625 -8.33 -2.94 -35.74
CA LEU A 625 -9.03 -3.08 -37.03
C LEU A 625 -10.29 -3.95 -36.99
N GLN A 626 -10.54 -4.71 -35.91
CA GLN A 626 -11.72 -5.58 -35.81
C GLN A 626 -12.98 -4.88 -35.23
N SER A 627 -12.85 -3.80 -34.47
CA SER A 627 -14.01 -3.17 -33.79
C SER A 627 -14.84 -2.22 -34.66
N ARG A 628 -14.36 -1.79 -35.84
CA ARG A 628 -15.02 -0.75 -36.66
C ARG A 628 -15.82 -1.23 -37.88
N PHE A 629 -15.96 -2.54 -38.10
CA PHE A 629 -16.76 -3.09 -39.23
C PHE A 629 -18.02 -3.88 -38.80
N GLY A 630 -18.49 -3.68 -37.56
CA GLY A 630 -19.68 -4.36 -37.02
C GLY A 630 -21.03 -3.91 -37.58
N GLU A 631 -21.13 -2.75 -38.27
CA GLU A 631 -22.40 -2.22 -38.78
C GLU A 631 -22.27 -1.56 -40.17
N ARG A 632 -22.32 -2.37 -41.24
CA ARG A 632 -23.05 -2.08 -42.49
C ARG A 632 -23.01 -3.26 -43.45
N GLN A 633 -24.13 -3.54 -44.09
CA GLN A 633 -24.23 -4.61 -45.09
C GLN A 633 -23.31 -4.36 -46.28
N LEU A 634 -22.57 -5.37 -46.72
CA LEU A 634 -22.17 -5.50 -48.12
C LEU A 634 -22.03 -6.97 -48.51
N LYS A 635 -22.71 -7.32 -49.60
CA LYS A 635 -22.61 -8.63 -50.24
C LYS A 635 -21.33 -8.62 -51.09
N ASP A 636 -20.39 -9.51 -50.80
CA ASP A 636 -19.66 -10.19 -51.87
C ASP A 636 -18.94 -11.46 -51.38
N LYS A 637 -19.18 -12.56 -52.09
CA LYS A 637 -18.71 -13.91 -51.72
C LYS A 637 -17.41 -14.26 -52.46
N THR A 638 -16.26 -13.79 -52.00
CA THR A 638 -14.97 -14.35 -52.47
C THR A 638 -13.79 -14.28 -51.49
N ILE A 639 -13.75 -13.32 -50.56
CA ILE A 639 -12.60 -13.09 -49.65
C ILE A 639 -12.91 -13.60 -48.21
N GLY A 640 -13.67 -14.70 -48.11
CA GLY A 640 -14.25 -15.16 -46.84
C GLY A 640 -13.58 -16.35 -46.15
N LEU A 641 -12.48 -16.91 -46.69
CA LEU A 641 -11.98 -18.23 -46.28
C LEU A 641 -10.53 -18.27 -45.74
N ALA A 642 -9.83 -17.14 -45.70
CA ALA A 642 -8.42 -17.08 -45.27
C ALA A 642 -8.17 -16.32 -43.95
N ILE A 643 -9.18 -15.64 -43.39
CA ILE A 643 -9.04 -14.71 -42.24
C ILE A 643 -9.99 -15.10 -41.09
N ALA A 644 -10.02 -16.39 -40.75
CA ALA A 644 -10.92 -16.94 -39.73
C ALA A 644 -10.21 -17.70 -38.59
N VAL A 645 -8.86 -17.70 -38.54
CA VAL A 645 -8.08 -18.67 -37.75
C VAL A 645 -7.33 -18.08 -36.55
N CYS A 646 -7.10 -16.76 -36.46
CA CYS A 646 -6.07 -16.22 -35.55
C CYS A 646 -6.54 -15.47 -34.28
N CYS A 647 -7.83 -15.18 -34.08
CA CYS A 647 -8.34 -14.65 -32.80
C CYS A 647 -9.79 -15.09 -32.53
N THR A 648 -9.99 -16.35 -32.12
CA THR A 648 -11.12 -16.70 -31.27
C THR A 648 -10.70 -16.44 -29.83
N ALA A 649 -11.37 -15.51 -29.12
CA ALA A 649 -11.31 -15.51 -27.67
C ALA A 649 -11.70 -16.92 -27.17
N SER A 650 -10.99 -17.46 -26.18
CA SER A 650 -11.28 -18.82 -25.71
C SER A 650 -12.76 -18.92 -25.35
N PRO A 651 -13.50 -19.95 -25.84
CA PRO A 651 -14.92 -20.08 -25.51
C PRO A 651 -15.16 -20.27 -24.00
N TYR A 652 -14.10 -20.54 -23.22
CA TYR A 652 -14.11 -20.70 -21.77
C TYR A 652 -13.63 -19.43 -21.01
N SER A 653 -13.73 -18.24 -21.62
CA SER A 653 -13.23 -16.97 -21.04
C SER A 653 -14.32 -15.99 -20.55
N ASP A 654 -15.60 -16.32 -20.74
CA ASP A 654 -16.76 -15.53 -20.30
C ASP A 654 -17.11 -15.87 -18.83
N PRO A 655 -17.17 -14.88 -17.90
CA PRO A 655 -17.57 -15.11 -16.52
C PRO A 655 -19.09 -15.18 -16.29
N HIS A 656 -19.94 -14.90 -17.28
CA HIS A 656 -21.42 -14.92 -17.14
C HIS A 656 -21.95 -14.02 -16.02
N PHE A 657 -21.28 -12.89 -15.76
CA PHE A 657 -21.74 -11.88 -14.81
C PHE A 657 -23.14 -11.37 -15.17
N VAL A 658 -23.91 -11.00 -14.16
CA VAL A 658 -25.23 -10.38 -14.32
C VAL A 658 -25.06 -8.87 -14.33
N GLU A 659 -25.67 -8.20 -15.30
CA GLU A 659 -25.64 -6.73 -15.46
C GLU A 659 -24.19 -6.22 -15.62
N ASP A 660 -23.85 -5.09 -14.98
CA ASP A 660 -22.55 -4.42 -14.98
C ASP A 660 -21.63 -4.85 -13.82
N ARG A 661 -22.00 -5.90 -13.08
CA ARG A 661 -21.23 -6.41 -11.93
C ARG A 661 -19.90 -7.02 -12.36
N GLN A 662 -18.83 -6.78 -11.59
CA GLN A 662 -17.47 -7.22 -11.96
C GLN A 662 -16.69 -7.99 -10.87
N VAL A 663 -17.11 -7.92 -9.60
CA VAL A 663 -16.29 -8.41 -8.47
C VAL A 663 -16.57 -9.89 -8.15
N ILE A 664 -15.52 -10.70 -8.06
CA ILE A 664 -15.56 -12.07 -7.50
C ILE A 664 -14.88 -12.06 -6.12
N VAL A 665 -15.52 -12.64 -5.11
CA VAL A 665 -14.94 -12.85 -3.77
C VAL A 665 -14.57 -14.32 -3.55
N HIS A 666 -13.45 -14.62 -2.91
CA HIS A 666 -13.10 -15.99 -2.50
C HIS A 666 -13.47 -16.22 -1.03
N LEU A 667 -14.55 -16.97 -0.78
CA LEU A 667 -14.99 -17.31 0.58
C LEU A 667 -14.31 -18.61 1.05
N MET A 668 -12.99 -18.54 1.20
CA MET A 668 -12.14 -19.67 1.59
C MET A 668 -12.58 -20.25 2.93
N GLU A 669 -12.69 -21.58 3.00
CA GLU A 669 -13.11 -22.37 4.18
C GLU A 669 -14.59 -22.33 4.59
N TRP A 670 -15.42 -21.42 4.05
CA TRP A 670 -16.81 -21.22 4.53
C TRP A 670 -17.73 -22.43 4.30
N LYS A 671 -18.77 -22.55 5.14
CA LYS A 671 -19.86 -23.54 4.94
C LYS A 671 -20.80 -23.07 3.82
N TYR A 672 -21.30 -24.01 3.00
CA TYR A 672 -22.20 -23.65 1.90
C TYR A 672 -23.47 -22.92 2.36
N SER A 673 -24.00 -23.25 3.55
CA SER A 673 -25.16 -22.55 4.15
C SER A 673 -24.91 -21.07 4.44
N GLU A 674 -23.67 -20.72 4.82
CA GLU A 674 -23.31 -19.34 5.15
C GLU A 674 -22.98 -18.55 3.89
N ILE A 675 -22.32 -19.18 2.90
CA ILE A 675 -22.14 -18.60 1.55
C ILE A 675 -23.51 -18.26 0.94
N ALA A 676 -24.51 -19.16 1.07
CA ALA A 676 -25.85 -18.92 0.55
C ALA A 676 -26.56 -17.71 1.20
N LYS A 677 -26.38 -17.50 2.51
CA LYS A 677 -26.87 -16.31 3.21
C LYS A 677 -26.11 -15.05 2.78
N GLU A 678 -24.79 -15.14 2.68
CA GLU A 678 -23.91 -14.04 2.29
C GLU A 678 -24.23 -13.54 0.87
N CYS A 679 -24.53 -14.46 -0.05
CA CYS A 679 -25.08 -14.14 -1.38
C CYS A 679 -26.35 -13.29 -1.31
N GLU A 680 -27.32 -13.69 -0.47
CA GLU A 680 -28.65 -13.06 -0.39
C GLU A 680 -28.66 -11.75 0.42
N LEU A 681 -27.88 -11.67 1.49
CA LEU A 681 -27.89 -10.56 2.46
C LEU A 681 -26.88 -9.46 2.13
N PHE A 682 -25.79 -9.79 1.44
CA PHE A 682 -24.69 -8.87 1.19
C PHE A 682 -24.24 -8.86 -0.28
N LEU A 683 -23.71 -9.95 -0.80
CA LEU A 683 -23.03 -9.93 -2.11
C LEU A 683 -23.96 -9.53 -3.26
N GLY A 684 -25.16 -10.10 -3.33
CA GLY A 684 -26.19 -9.73 -4.33
C GLY A 684 -26.62 -8.26 -4.21
N PRO A 685 -27.12 -7.81 -3.04
CA PRO A 685 -27.52 -6.42 -2.82
C PRO A 685 -26.44 -5.36 -3.04
N TYR A 686 -25.16 -5.69 -2.81
CA TYR A 686 -24.01 -4.80 -2.99
C TYR A 686 -23.29 -4.97 -4.35
N GLY A 687 -23.90 -5.67 -5.32
CA GLY A 687 -23.42 -5.71 -6.71
C GLY A 687 -22.20 -6.60 -6.97
N TYR A 688 -21.89 -7.55 -6.09
CA TYR A 688 -20.87 -8.57 -6.37
C TYR A 688 -21.38 -9.53 -7.46
N ALA A 689 -20.46 -9.93 -8.34
CA ALA A 689 -20.74 -10.72 -9.52
C ALA A 689 -20.59 -12.24 -9.29
N GLY A 690 -19.78 -12.65 -8.31
CA GLY A 690 -19.63 -14.06 -7.99
C GLY A 690 -18.82 -14.41 -6.74
N VAL A 691 -18.82 -15.70 -6.42
CA VAL A 691 -18.07 -16.33 -5.32
C VAL A 691 -17.20 -17.45 -5.89
N GLN A 692 -15.90 -17.42 -5.62
CA GLN A 692 -15.05 -18.59 -5.68
C GLN A 692 -15.19 -19.39 -4.38
N VAL A 693 -15.41 -20.69 -4.48
CA VAL A 693 -15.44 -21.62 -3.34
C VAL A 693 -14.26 -22.57 -3.38
N SER A 694 -13.77 -22.97 -2.20
CA SER A 694 -12.74 -24.01 -2.04
C SER A 694 -13.14 -25.35 -2.68
N PRO A 695 -12.20 -26.29 -2.89
CA PRO A 695 -12.52 -27.60 -3.45
C PRO A 695 -13.64 -28.33 -2.70
N VAL A 696 -14.61 -28.81 -3.50
CA VAL A 696 -15.87 -29.38 -3.02
C VAL A 696 -15.82 -30.90 -2.80
N THR A 697 -14.76 -31.53 -3.31
CA THR A 697 -14.49 -32.97 -3.28
C THR A 697 -14.32 -33.52 -1.87
N GLU A 698 -14.49 -34.83 -1.71
CA GLU A 698 -14.03 -35.55 -0.53
C GLU A 698 -12.50 -35.46 -0.40
N VAL A 699 -12.03 -35.14 0.81
CA VAL A 699 -10.60 -34.97 1.10
C VAL A 699 -10.12 -35.84 2.24
N ALA A 700 -8.83 -36.18 2.23
CA ALA A 700 -8.18 -37.00 3.24
C ALA A 700 -8.36 -36.43 4.67
N VAL A 701 -8.62 -37.30 5.65
CA VAL A 701 -8.60 -36.94 7.07
C VAL A 701 -7.23 -37.29 7.65
N LEU A 702 -6.42 -36.26 7.93
CA LEU A 702 -5.00 -36.44 8.29
C LEU A 702 -4.81 -36.54 9.82
N ALA A 703 -5.20 -37.69 10.38
CA ALA A 703 -5.46 -37.83 11.81
C ALA A 703 -4.25 -37.78 12.78
N ASN A 704 -3.00 -37.89 12.30
CA ASN A 704 -1.80 -37.96 13.16
C ASN A 704 -0.59 -37.25 12.53
N ARG A 705 -0.48 -35.92 12.70
CA ARG A 705 0.74 -35.17 12.35
C ARG A 705 1.66 -34.94 13.56
N PRO A 706 3.00 -34.98 13.36
CA PRO A 706 3.95 -34.70 14.42
C PRO A 706 3.75 -33.32 15.04
N TRP A 707 4.14 -33.16 16.31
CA TRP A 707 3.83 -31.96 17.10
C TRP A 707 4.53 -30.69 16.59
N TRP A 708 5.65 -30.81 15.87
CA TRP A 708 6.38 -29.66 15.32
C TRP A 708 5.69 -29.03 14.09
N GLU A 709 4.88 -29.79 13.34
CA GLU A 709 4.07 -29.25 12.24
C GLU A 709 2.82 -28.48 12.73
N ARG A 710 2.49 -28.56 14.03
CA ARG A 710 1.45 -27.73 14.66
C ARG A 710 1.93 -26.32 15.04
N TYR A 711 3.18 -25.96 14.69
CA TYR A 711 3.85 -24.74 15.15
C TYR A 711 4.24 -23.77 14.01
N GLN A 712 3.38 -23.61 13.00
CA GLN A 712 3.43 -22.42 12.13
C GLN A 712 2.44 -21.36 12.64
N PRO A 713 2.87 -20.09 12.80
CA PRO A 713 2.03 -19.05 13.36
C PRO A 713 0.96 -18.60 12.36
N VAL A 714 -0.29 -18.96 12.63
CA VAL A 714 -1.47 -18.38 11.96
C VAL A 714 -1.99 -17.22 12.82
N SER A 715 -2.40 -16.12 12.18
CA SER A 715 -2.92 -14.92 12.86
C SER A 715 -4.11 -15.24 13.79
N PRO A 716 -4.22 -14.62 14.98
CA PRO A 716 -5.27 -14.94 15.94
C PRO A 716 -6.61 -14.30 15.56
N VAL A 717 -7.50 -15.10 14.95
CA VAL A 717 -8.94 -14.80 14.90
C VAL A 717 -9.70 -16.09 15.24
N THR A 718 -10.56 -16.05 16.24
CA THR A 718 -11.16 -17.25 16.85
C THR A 718 -12.46 -17.66 16.17
N GLU A 719 -12.48 -18.83 15.53
CA GLU A 719 -13.43 -19.88 15.89
C GLU A 719 -13.03 -21.26 15.34
N VAL A 720 -13.60 -22.30 15.96
CA VAL A 720 -13.48 -23.75 15.69
C VAL A 720 -12.33 -24.48 16.42
N ALA A 721 -12.50 -24.64 17.73
CA ALA A 721 -11.74 -25.58 18.59
C ALA A 721 -11.92 -27.08 18.24
N VAL A 722 -12.58 -27.40 17.12
CA VAL A 722 -12.71 -28.75 16.52
C VAL A 722 -11.78 -28.93 15.30
N LEU A 723 -11.21 -27.84 14.76
CA LEU A 723 -10.31 -27.85 13.59
C LEU A 723 -8.82 -27.74 13.94
N ALA A 724 -8.46 -27.71 15.23
CA ALA A 724 -7.08 -27.60 15.74
C ALA A 724 -6.10 -28.73 15.32
N ASN A 725 -6.55 -29.69 14.49
CA ASN A 725 -5.78 -30.79 13.92
C ASN A 725 -5.90 -30.92 12.38
N ARG A 726 -6.60 -30.01 11.68
CA ARG A 726 -6.90 -30.13 10.24
C ARG A 726 -6.55 -28.84 9.47
N PRO A 727 -5.35 -28.73 8.87
CA PRO A 727 -4.87 -27.51 8.20
C PRO A 727 -5.63 -27.19 6.90
N TRP A 728 -5.57 -25.94 6.43
CA TRP A 728 -6.34 -25.47 5.27
C TRP A 728 -6.01 -26.22 3.96
N TRP A 729 -4.74 -26.54 3.72
CA TRP A 729 -4.26 -27.18 2.49
C TRP A 729 -4.75 -28.63 2.35
N GLU A 730 -5.29 -29.22 3.43
CA GLU A 730 -5.98 -30.51 3.39
C GLU A 730 -7.19 -30.50 2.44
N ARG A 731 -7.76 -29.33 2.13
CA ARG A 731 -8.79 -29.19 1.09
C ARG A 731 -8.30 -29.53 -0.32
N TYR A 732 -6.99 -29.52 -0.53
CA TYR A 732 -6.32 -29.89 -1.78
C TYR A 732 -5.72 -31.30 -1.65
N GLN A 733 -6.39 -32.20 -0.92
CA GLN A 733 -5.99 -33.61 -0.77
C GLN A 733 -7.14 -34.54 -1.19
N PRO A 734 -7.52 -34.54 -2.49
CA PRO A 734 -8.68 -35.29 -2.95
C PRO A 734 -8.51 -36.79 -2.77
N VAL A 735 -9.63 -37.44 -2.42
CA VAL A 735 -9.76 -38.89 -2.22
C VAL A 735 -10.79 -39.47 -3.18
N THR A 736 -11.93 -38.79 -3.33
CA THR A 736 -12.95 -39.09 -4.35
C THR A 736 -13.50 -37.81 -4.98
N TYR A 737 -14.26 -37.96 -6.06
CA TYR A 737 -15.04 -36.89 -6.67
C TYR A 737 -16.48 -36.77 -6.09
N GLU A 738 -16.74 -37.33 -4.89
CA GLU A 738 -17.98 -37.04 -4.15
C GLU A 738 -17.96 -35.60 -3.61
N ILE A 739 -19.11 -34.91 -3.67
CA ILE A 739 -19.27 -33.55 -3.12
C ILE A 739 -19.55 -33.67 -1.62
N ASN A 740 -18.48 -33.88 -0.82
CA ASN A 740 -18.57 -34.12 0.61
C ASN A 740 -17.27 -33.69 1.32
N GLY A 741 -16.89 -32.43 1.09
CA GLY A 741 -15.72 -31.79 1.68
C GLY A 741 -16.02 -31.08 3.02
N ARG A 742 -15.02 -30.35 3.53
CA ARG A 742 -15.13 -29.60 4.81
C ARG A 742 -16.25 -28.55 4.83
N SER A 743 -16.70 -28.06 3.67
CA SER A 743 -17.73 -27.01 3.55
C SER A 743 -19.18 -27.51 3.59
N GLY A 744 -19.41 -28.81 3.41
CA GLY A 744 -20.75 -29.42 3.42
C GLY A 744 -20.89 -30.55 2.39
N ASN A 745 -22.10 -31.09 2.31
CA ASN A 745 -22.46 -32.15 1.35
C ASN A 745 -23.07 -31.59 0.06
N GLU A 746 -23.32 -32.48 -0.91
CA GLU A 746 -23.89 -32.19 -2.22
C GLU A 746 -25.22 -31.41 -2.17
N GLN A 747 -26.13 -31.78 -1.26
CA GLN A 747 -27.42 -31.10 -1.12
C GLN A 747 -27.25 -29.65 -0.64
N GLN A 748 -26.34 -29.43 0.31
CA GLN A 748 -26.00 -28.08 0.81
C GLN A 748 -25.29 -27.24 -0.26
N PHE A 749 -24.44 -27.88 -1.08
CA PHE A 749 -23.79 -27.23 -2.21
C PHE A 749 -24.81 -26.79 -3.27
N ALA A 750 -25.73 -27.68 -3.66
CA ALA A 750 -26.76 -27.39 -4.64
C ALA A 750 -27.76 -26.30 -4.18
N ASP A 751 -28.14 -26.28 -2.89
CA ASP A 751 -28.94 -25.18 -2.31
C ASP A 751 -28.23 -23.83 -2.45
N MET A 752 -26.94 -23.78 -2.07
CA MET A 752 -26.11 -22.58 -2.17
C MET A 752 -25.98 -22.08 -3.61
N VAL A 753 -25.65 -22.96 -4.56
CA VAL A 753 -25.54 -22.61 -5.99
C VAL A 753 -26.87 -22.09 -6.54
N SER A 754 -27.99 -22.70 -6.15
CA SER A 754 -29.34 -22.25 -6.56
C SER A 754 -29.68 -20.86 -6.00
N ARG A 755 -29.35 -20.60 -4.73
CA ARG A 755 -29.66 -19.34 -4.05
C ARG A 755 -28.78 -18.18 -4.53
N CYS A 756 -27.47 -18.38 -4.64
CA CYS A 756 -26.56 -17.36 -5.17
C CYS A 756 -26.90 -16.97 -6.62
N ASN A 757 -27.20 -17.95 -7.50
CA ASN A 757 -27.59 -17.65 -8.87
C ASN A 757 -28.91 -16.83 -8.97
N LYS A 758 -29.88 -17.03 -8.06
CA LYS A 758 -31.13 -16.25 -8.03
C LYS A 758 -30.94 -14.76 -7.73
N VAL A 759 -29.87 -14.41 -7.00
CA VAL A 759 -29.54 -13.01 -6.65
C VAL A 759 -28.44 -12.43 -7.55
N GLY A 760 -28.12 -13.11 -8.66
CA GLY A 760 -27.14 -12.66 -9.66
C GLY A 760 -25.67 -12.89 -9.28
N VAL A 761 -25.40 -13.72 -8.28
CA VAL A 761 -24.05 -14.06 -7.81
C VAL A 761 -23.65 -15.42 -8.37
N ARG A 762 -22.67 -15.46 -9.29
CA ARG A 762 -22.20 -16.70 -9.94
C ARG A 762 -21.25 -17.49 -9.06
N ILE A 763 -21.32 -18.81 -9.11
CA ILE A 763 -20.41 -19.70 -8.36
C ILE A 763 -19.30 -20.23 -9.26
N TYR A 764 -18.07 -20.12 -8.79
CA TYR A 764 -16.87 -20.72 -9.37
C TYR A 764 -16.27 -21.73 -8.38
N VAL A 765 -15.95 -22.92 -8.84
CA VAL A 765 -15.39 -23.97 -7.99
C VAL A 765 -13.89 -24.10 -8.22
N ASP A 766 -13.12 -24.10 -7.13
CA ASP A 766 -11.71 -24.45 -7.16
C ASP A 766 -11.55 -25.97 -7.33
N VAL A 767 -10.81 -26.42 -8.34
CA VAL A 767 -10.70 -27.84 -8.70
C VAL A 767 -9.25 -28.30 -8.77
N VAL A 768 -8.99 -29.44 -8.14
CA VAL A 768 -7.72 -30.17 -8.19
C VAL A 768 -7.86 -31.29 -9.22
N LEU A 769 -7.10 -31.19 -10.31
CA LEU A 769 -7.18 -32.12 -11.45
C LEU A 769 -5.87 -32.87 -11.72
N ASN A 770 -4.74 -32.42 -11.17
CA ASN A 770 -3.42 -33.00 -11.42
C ASN A 770 -3.07 -34.17 -10.49
N HIS A 771 -3.64 -34.28 -9.30
CA HIS A 771 -3.17 -35.25 -8.30
C HIS A 771 -4.25 -35.81 -7.37
N MET A 772 -3.91 -36.90 -6.68
CA MET A 772 -4.61 -37.44 -5.50
C MET A 772 -3.75 -37.27 -4.23
N THR A 773 -4.37 -37.38 -3.05
CA THR A 773 -3.69 -37.12 -1.76
C THR A 773 -2.34 -37.83 -1.58
N MET A 774 -1.36 -37.10 -1.01
CA MET A 774 -0.03 -37.63 -0.65
C MET A 774 -0.04 -38.66 0.49
N ALA A 775 -1.15 -38.78 1.22
CA ALA A 775 -1.23 -39.59 2.42
C ALA A 775 -1.12 -41.09 2.09
N GLU A 776 -0.32 -41.82 2.88
CA GLU A 776 0.02 -43.21 2.58
C GLU A 776 -1.20 -44.15 2.57
N ALA A 777 -2.13 -43.96 3.51
CA ALA A 777 -3.43 -44.62 3.58
C ALA A 777 -4.33 -43.87 4.58
N GLY A 778 -5.65 -44.03 4.45
CA GLY A 778 -6.59 -43.44 5.40
C GLY A 778 -8.03 -43.51 4.94
N LYS A 779 -8.85 -42.59 5.47
CA LYS A 779 -10.22 -42.34 5.02
C LYS A 779 -10.42 -40.87 4.64
N GLY A 780 -11.27 -40.62 3.66
CA GLY A 780 -11.73 -39.28 3.31
C GLY A 780 -12.87 -38.79 4.21
N THR A 781 -13.35 -37.58 3.95
CA THR A 781 -14.43 -36.93 4.71
C THR A 781 -15.83 -37.53 4.54
N ALA A 782 -16.08 -38.30 3.46
CA ALA A 782 -17.29 -39.10 3.29
C ALA A 782 -17.16 -40.50 3.92
N GLY A 783 -15.91 -40.94 4.18
CA GLY A 783 -15.59 -42.19 4.85
C GLY A 783 -15.01 -43.27 3.93
N HIS A 784 -14.84 -42.95 2.64
CA HIS A 784 -14.19 -43.80 1.65
C HIS A 784 -12.72 -44.03 2.01
N ALA A 785 -12.24 -45.25 1.78
CA ALA A 785 -10.89 -45.67 2.10
C ALA A 785 -9.95 -45.43 0.91
N TYR A 786 -8.71 -45.03 1.19
CA TYR A 786 -7.67 -44.91 0.17
C TYR A 786 -6.34 -45.50 0.66
N ASN A 787 -5.51 -45.87 -0.30
CA ASN A 787 -4.16 -46.33 -0.08
C ASN A 787 -3.22 -45.66 -1.10
N GLY A 788 -2.64 -44.53 -0.73
CA GLY A 788 -1.68 -43.78 -1.53
C GLY A 788 -0.30 -44.43 -1.65
N LYS A 789 0.00 -45.51 -0.91
CA LYS A 789 1.17 -46.38 -1.18
C LYS A 789 0.94 -47.29 -2.40
N ASN A 790 -0.28 -47.81 -2.54
CA ASN A 790 -0.69 -48.70 -3.61
C ASN A 790 -1.50 -47.99 -4.71
N PHE A 791 -1.54 -46.65 -4.69
CA PHE A 791 -2.28 -45.81 -5.64
C PHE A 791 -3.75 -46.24 -5.84
N THR A 792 -4.41 -46.66 -4.75
CA THR A 792 -5.78 -47.20 -4.78
C THR A 792 -6.77 -46.20 -4.20
N TYR A 793 -7.74 -45.76 -5.00
CA TYR A 793 -8.74 -44.74 -4.66
C TYR A 793 -10.14 -45.12 -5.18
N GLU A 794 -11.19 -44.70 -4.50
CA GLU A 794 -12.59 -45.04 -4.86
C GLU A 794 -13.16 -44.25 -6.06
N VAL A 795 -12.30 -43.55 -6.83
CA VAL A 795 -12.58 -43.08 -8.21
C VAL A 795 -12.30 -44.20 -9.25
N PRO A 796 -12.48 -45.46 -8.85
CA PRO A 796 -11.69 -46.62 -9.27
C PRO A 796 -10.32 -46.32 -9.94
N TYR A 797 -9.47 -45.54 -9.28
CA TYR A 797 -8.08 -45.37 -9.72
C TYR A 797 -7.17 -46.41 -9.07
N SER A 798 -6.24 -46.89 -9.87
CA SER A 798 -5.19 -47.86 -9.59
C SER A 798 -3.82 -47.24 -9.90
N SER A 799 -2.72 -47.94 -9.61
CA SER A 799 -1.39 -47.47 -10.02
C SER A 799 -1.24 -47.25 -11.53
N LEU A 800 -2.05 -47.89 -12.37
CA LEU A 800 -2.05 -47.69 -13.82
C LEU A 800 -2.58 -46.31 -14.25
N ASP A 801 -3.20 -45.55 -13.35
CA ASP A 801 -3.84 -44.25 -13.63
C ASP A 801 -2.96 -43.04 -13.24
N PHE A 802 -1.75 -43.30 -12.75
CA PHE A 802 -0.75 -42.30 -12.35
C PHE A 802 0.49 -42.37 -13.25
N HIS A 803 1.26 -41.30 -13.33
CA HIS A 803 2.55 -41.32 -14.02
C HIS A 803 3.55 -42.20 -13.25
N GLN A 804 4.36 -42.97 -13.99
CA GLN A 804 5.40 -43.86 -13.45
C GLN A 804 6.71 -43.67 -14.22
N HIS A 805 7.69 -44.55 -14.02
CA HIS A 805 8.83 -44.62 -14.92
C HIS A 805 8.44 -45.26 -16.27
N PRO A 806 8.92 -44.75 -17.41
CA PRO A 806 9.93 -43.69 -17.55
C PRO A 806 9.37 -42.27 -17.63
N ASP A 807 8.04 -42.07 -17.56
CA ASP A 807 7.36 -40.78 -17.77
C ASP A 807 7.82 -39.70 -16.77
N CYS A 808 8.01 -40.08 -15.51
CA CYS A 808 8.80 -39.33 -14.54
C CYS A 808 10.25 -39.84 -14.50
N PRO A 809 11.26 -38.99 -14.80
CA PRO A 809 12.66 -39.39 -14.77
C PRO A 809 13.31 -39.35 -13.37
N SER A 810 12.67 -38.76 -12.35
CA SER A 810 13.24 -38.68 -11.00
C SER A 810 13.15 -40.03 -10.26
N PRO A 811 14.24 -40.56 -9.65
CA PRO A 811 14.28 -41.89 -9.04
C PRO A 811 13.27 -42.18 -7.91
N ASP A 812 12.71 -41.14 -7.29
CA ASP A 812 11.73 -41.24 -6.20
C ASP A 812 10.31 -40.82 -6.64
N LEU A 813 10.12 -40.58 -7.93
CA LEU A 813 8.94 -40.01 -8.57
C LEU A 813 8.58 -38.57 -8.18
N ASN A 814 9.38 -37.85 -7.37
CA ASN A 814 9.13 -36.44 -7.06
C ASN A 814 9.81 -35.49 -8.04
N ILE A 815 9.27 -34.28 -8.20
CA ILE A 815 9.97 -33.17 -8.88
C ILE A 815 11.26 -32.87 -8.10
N ARG A 816 12.40 -32.83 -8.78
CA ARG A 816 13.68 -32.47 -8.15
C ARG A 816 13.78 -30.95 -7.94
N ASP A 817 14.52 -30.53 -6.92
CA ASP A 817 14.59 -29.11 -6.51
C ASP A 817 15.10 -28.16 -7.60
N ASP A 818 15.93 -28.65 -8.53
CA ASP A 818 16.43 -27.89 -9.69
C ASP A 818 15.58 -28.09 -10.97
N LYS A 819 14.37 -28.66 -10.85
CA LYS A 819 13.52 -29.14 -11.96
C LYS A 819 12.05 -28.71 -11.90
N TYR A 820 11.67 -27.81 -10.97
CA TYR A 820 10.36 -27.14 -10.95
C TYR A 820 10.01 -26.33 -12.21
N ASP A 821 10.96 -26.19 -13.15
CA ASP A 821 10.78 -25.55 -14.44
C ASP A 821 11.25 -26.40 -15.63
N ASP A 822 11.44 -27.71 -15.42
CA ASP A 822 11.58 -28.68 -16.49
C ASP A 822 10.17 -29.15 -16.93
N PRO A 823 9.77 -29.02 -18.21
CA PRO A 823 8.42 -29.39 -18.65
C PRO A 823 8.04 -30.86 -18.47
N ILE A 824 9.01 -31.79 -18.37
CA ILE A 824 8.74 -33.21 -18.17
C ILE A 824 8.57 -33.48 -16.67
N GLU A 825 9.54 -33.11 -15.84
CA GLU A 825 9.44 -33.35 -14.39
C GLU A 825 8.27 -32.57 -13.77
N ALA A 826 8.10 -31.29 -14.12
CA ALA A 826 7.04 -30.48 -13.53
C ALA A 826 5.61 -30.98 -13.85
N ARG A 827 5.40 -31.77 -14.91
CA ARG A 827 4.08 -32.22 -15.39
C ARG A 827 3.83 -33.73 -15.32
N ASN A 828 4.88 -34.52 -15.03
CA ASN A 828 4.79 -35.99 -14.92
C ASN A 828 5.29 -36.52 -13.56
N CYS A 829 5.89 -35.70 -12.70
CA CYS A 829 6.40 -36.11 -11.40
C CYS A 829 5.60 -35.47 -10.25
N GLN A 830 5.62 -36.16 -9.11
CA GLN A 830 4.90 -35.78 -7.89
C GLN A 830 5.41 -34.46 -7.32
N LEU A 831 4.50 -33.49 -7.19
CA LEU A 831 4.75 -32.27 -6.43
C LEU A 831 4.72 -32.59 -4.93
N GLY A 832 5.88 -32.71 -4.29
CA GLY A 832 5.97 -32.93 -2.83
C GLY A 832 5.27 -34.22 -2.34
N GLY A 833 5.29 -35.29 -3.13
CA GLY A 833 4.66 -36.58 -2.82
C GLY A 833 3.15 -36.67 -3.12
N LEU A 834 2.54 -35.62 -3.69
CA LEU A 834 1.16 -35.67 -4.21
C LEU A 834 1.10 -36.66 -5.39
N ARG A 835 0.13 -37.57 -5.40
CA ARG A 835 0.11 -38.67 -6.38
C ARG A 835 -0.37 -38.16 -7.73
N ASP A 836 0.59 -37.98 -8.64
CA ASP A 836 0.42 -37.32 -9.93
C ASP A 836 -0.37 -38.19 -10.94
N LEU A 837 -1.54 -37.71 -11.34
CA LEU A 837 -2.48 -38.42 -12.21
C LEU A 837 -2.08 -38.30 -13.68
N ASP A 838 -2.08 -39.43 -14.38
CA ASP A 838 -1.81 -39.44 -15.82
C ASP A 838 -3.05 -38.99 -16.61
N GLN A 839 -3.14 -37.68 -16.82
CA GLN A 839 -4.17 -37.07 -17.65
C GLN A 839 -3.99 -37.37 -19.16
N GLY A 840 -2.92 -38.05 -19.56
CA GLY A 840 -2.76 -38.67 -20.88
C GLY A 840 -3.77 -39.79 -21.12
N LYS A 841 -4.25 -40.45 -20.07
CA LYS A 841 -5.20 -41.58 -20.17
C LYS A 841 -6.65 -41.12 -20.30
N ASP A 842 -7.33 -41.60 -21.34
CA ASP A 842 -8.75 -41.30 -21.60
C ASP A 842 -9.67 -41.60 -20.42
N TRP A 843 -9.39 -42.64 -19.64
CA TRP A 843 -10.15 -43.02 -18.44
C TRP A 843 -10.04 -41.95 -17.33
N VAL A 844 -8.84 -41.43 -17.07
CA VAL A 844 -8.61 -40.35 -16.09
C VAL A 844 -9.37 -39.10 -16.53
N GLN A 845 -9.22 -38.70 -17.80
CA GLN A 845 -9.93 -37.55 -18.36
C GLN A 845 -11.45 -37.71 -18.30
N GLN A 846 -11.96 -38.92 -18.57
CA GLN A 846 -13.39 -39.23 -18.54
C GLN A 846 -13.94 -39.01 -17.13
N LYS A 847 -13.30 -39.59 -16.10
CA LYS A 847 -13.70 -39.42 -14.69
C LYS A 847 -13.67 -37.96 -14.23
N GLN A 848 -12.68 -37.18 -14.67
CA GLN A 848 -12.59 -35.75 -14.40
C GLN A 848 -13.71 -34.96 -15.09
N SER A 849 -14.01 -35.26 -16.36
CA SER A 849 -15.11 -34.61 -17.08
C SER A 849 -16.49 -34.95 -16.52
N GLU A 850 -16.71 -36.17 -16.04
CA GLU A 850 -17.95 -36.58 -15.35
C GLU A 850 -18.19 -35.76 -14.08
N PHE A 851 -17.15 -35.54 -13.27
CA PHE A 851 -17.22 -34.70 -12.07
C PHE A 851 -17.51 -33.23 -12.39
N LEU A 852 -16.78 -32.65 -13.36
CA LEU A 852 -16.99 -31.26 -13.77
C LEU A 852 -18.37 -31.03 -14.39
N ASN A 853 -18.87 -31.98 -15.19
CA ASN A 853 -20.22 -31.93 -15.75
C ASN A 853 -21.30 -31.97 -14.67
N LYS A 854 -21.13 -32.80 -13.62
CA LYS A 854 -22.04 -32.80 -12.47
C LYS A 854 -22.13 -31.42 -11.79
N LEU A 855 -21.02 -30.69 -11.70
CA LEU A 855 -21.00 -29.32 -11.15
C LEU A 855 -21.67 -28.30 -12.10
N ILE A 856 -21.46 -28.42 -13.41
CA ILE A 856 -22.15 -27.62 -14.43
C ILE A 856 -23.67 -27.83 -14.36
N ASP A 857 -24.11 -29.09 -14.26
CA ASP A 857 -25.52 -29.45 -14.20
C ASP A 857 -26.22 -28.85 -12.96
N ILE A 858 -25.52 -28.79 -11.81
CA ILE A 858 -25.96 -28.11 -10.58
C ILE A 858 -26.11 -26.58 -10.77
N GLY A 859 -25.35 -25.96 -11.69
CA GLY A 859 -25.41 -24.53 -12.00
C GLY A 859 -24.15 -23.72 -11.65
N VAL A 860 -22.99 -24.38 -11.54
CA VAL A 860 -21.68 -23.71 -11.44
C VAL A 860 -21.35 -23.00 -12.75
N ALA A 861 -20.90 -21.74 -12.67
CA ALA A 861 -20.59 -20.90 -13.83
C ALA A 861 -19.19 -21.16 -14.42
N GLY A 862 -18.28 -21.73 -13.63
CA GLY A 862 -16.92 -22.03 -14.05
C GLY A 862 -16.00 -22.53 -12.95
N PHE A 863 -14.71 -22.62 -13.27
CA PHE A 863 -13.72 -23.33 -12.47
C PHE A 863 -12.38 -22.58 -12.39
N ARG A 864 -11.77 -22.62 -11.19
CA ARG A 864 -10.34 -22.35 -11.01
C ARG A 864 -9.61 -23.68 -11.09
N SER A 865 -8.66 -23.84 -12.00
CA SER A 865 -7.82 -25.04 -12.08
C SER A 865 -6.54 -24.81 -11.27
N ASP A 866 -6.49 -25.41 -10.08
CA ASP A 866 -5.34 -25.38 -9.17
C ASP A 866 -4.11 -26.02 -9.82
N ALA A 867 -2.92 -25.52 -9.49
CA ALA A 867 -1.62 -26.02 -9.93
C ALA A 867 -1.46 -26.24 -11.46
N SER A 868 -2.13 -25.46 -12.32
CA SER A 868 -2.18 -25.72 -13.78
C SER A 868 -0.80 -25.79 -14.47
N LYS A 869 0.24 -25.14 -13.92
CA LYS A 869 1.64 -25.29 -14.39
C LYS A 869 2.07 -26.77 -14.48
N HIS A 870 1.61 -27.57 -13.51
CA HIS A 870 1.91 -28.99 -13.34
C HIS A 870 1.04 -29.90 -14.19
N GLN A 871 0.40 -29.37 -15.23
CA GLN A 871 -0.48 -30.10 -16.14
C GLN A 871 -0.14 -29.79 -17.58
N TRP A 872 -0.25 -30.79 -18.45
CA TRP A 872 -0.12 -30.60 -19.90
C TRP A 872 -1.35 -29.87 -20.46
N PRO A 873 -1.18 -28.74 -21.17
CA PRO A 873 -2.28 -28.01 -21.79
C PRO A 873 -3.12 -28.87 -22.75
N ALA A 874 -2.49 -29.81 -23.46
CA ALA A 874 -3.18 -30.74 -24.35
C ALA A 874 -4.13 -31.69 -23.61
N ASN A 875 -3.78 -32.14 -22.40
CA ASN A 875 -4.64 -33.02 -21.60
C ASN A 875 -5.78 -32.23 -20.95
N LEU A 876 -5.51 -31.03 -20.44
CA LEU A 876 -6.54 -30.09 -20.01
C LEU A 876 -7.53 -29.77 -21.14
N GLN A 877 -7.06 -29.53 -22.37
CA GLN A 877 -7.92 -29.32 -23.53
C GLN A 877 -8.85 -30.50 -23.79
N SER A 878 -8.33 -31.74 -23.71
CA SER A 878 -9.13 -32.96 -23.90
C SER A 878 -10.22 -33.09 -22.82
N ILE A 879 -9.92 -32.79 -21.56
CA ILE A 879 -10.90 -32.78 -20.46
C ILE A 879 -11.97 -31.70 -20.70
N ILE A 880 -11.54 -30.47 -20.95
CA ILE A 880 -12.41 -29.30 -21.13
C ILE A 880 -13.33 -29.48 -22.36
N SER A 881 -12.86 -30.14 -23.42
CA SER A 881 -13.67 -30.43 -24.61
C SER A 881 -14.82 -31.41 -24.37
N LYS A 882 -14.73 -32.25 -23.33
CA LYS A 882 -15.76 -33.23 -22.92
C LYS A 882 -16.86 -32.59 -22.06
N LEU A 883 -16.79 -31.28 -21.79
CA LEU A 883 -17.72 -30.60 -20.90
C LEU A 883 -19.04 -30.20 -21.57
N HIS A 884 -20.10 -30.26 -20.77
CA HIS A 884 -21.43 -29.73 -21.08
C HIS A 884 -21.36 -28.20 -21.34
N THR A 885 -22.38 -27.68 -22.02
CA THR A 885 -22.71 -26.25 -21.93
C THR A 885 -23.41 -25.97 -20.60
N LEU A 886 -23.29 -24.75 -20.08
CA LEU A 886 -23.97 -24.32 -18.86
C LEU A 886 -25.49 -24.48 -18.98
N ASN A 887 -26.16 -24.77 -17.86
CA ASN A 887 -27.59 -25.02 -17.86
C ASN A 887 -28.40 -23.75 -18.19
N THR A 888 -29.52 -23.92 -18.89
CA THR A 888 -30.36 -22.79 -19.35
C THR A 888 -31.26 -22.21 -18.25
N THR A 889 -31.17 -22.70 -17.02
CA THR A 889 -31.91 -22.17 -15.87
C THR A 889 -31.37 -20.81 -15.43
N TYR A 890 -30.05 -20.63 -15.55
CA TYR A 890 -29.34 -19.44 -15.06
C TYR A 890 -28.47 -18.74 -16.12
N PHE A 891 -28.19 -19.42 -17.24
CA PHE A 891 -27.26 -18.98 -18.27
C PHE A 891 -27.91 -19.00 -19.66
N PRO A 892 -27.43 -18.18 -20.62
CA PRO A 892 -27.84 -18.27 -22.01
C PRO A 892 -27.61 -19.65 -22.64
N ALA A 893 -28.41 -19.99 -23.65
CA ALA A 893 -28.26 -21.24 -24.38
C ALA A 893 -26.89 -21.31 -25.09
N ASN A 894 -26.22 -22.46 -24.96
CA ASN A 894 -24.86 -22.73 -25.45
C ASN A 894 -23.72 -21.99 -24.71
N SER A 895 -23.97 -21.31 -23.59
CA SER A 895 -22.91 -20.79 -22.73
C SER A 895 -21.93 -21.89 -22.31
N ARG A 896 -20.64 -21.56 -22.22
CA ARG A 896 -19.56 -22.47 -21.81
C ARG A 896 -19.01 -22.04 -20.45
N PRO A 897 -18.58 -22.97 -19.58
CA PRO A 897 -18.04 -22.61 -18.27
C PRO A 897 -16.81 -21.72 -18.41
N LEU A 898 -16.67 -20.73 -17.51
CA LEU A 898 -15.40 -20.03 -17.33
C LEU A 898 -14.34 -21.03 -16.87
N PHE A 899 -13.15 -20.99 -17.45
CA PHE A 899 -11.95 -21.56 -16.84
C PHE A 899 -10.97 -20.43 -16.53
N TYR A 900 -10.33 -20.52 -15.36
CA TYR A 900 -9.12 -19.75 -15.08
C TYR A 900 -8.05 -20.62 -14.42
N HIS A 901 -6.86 -20.56 -15.01
CA HIS A 901 -5.73 -21.43 -14.65
C HIS A 901 -4.82 -20.75 -13.65
N GLU A 902 -4.55 -21.39 -12.52
CA GLU A 902 -3.49 -20.98 -11.61
C GLU A 902 -2.12 -21.29 -12.25
N TYR A 903 -1.30 -20.27 -12.45
CA TYR A 903 0.01 -20.42 -13.07
C TYR A 903 1.08 -19.63 -12.30
N ILE A 904 2.19 -20.31 -12.00
CA ILE A 904 3.39 -19.73 -11.40
C ILE A 904 4.42 -19.54 -12.51
N SER A 905 5.02 -18.34 -12.58
CA SER A 905 5.96 -17.96 -13.64
C SER A 905 7.16 -18.88 -13.74
N GLY A 906 7.58 -19.18 -14.97
CA GLY A 906 8.70 -20.05 -15.32
C GLY A 906 9.44 -19.58 -16.57
N THR A 907 10.60 -20.16 -16.84
CA THR A 907 11.43 -19.89 -18.04
C THR A 907 11.05 -20.79 -19.21
N ASN A 908 10.80 -22.08 -18.97
CA ASN A 908 10.52 -23.07 -20.01
C ASN A 908 9.03 -23.40 -20.17
N ILE A 909 8.23 -23.23 -19.11
CA ILE A 909 6.78 -23.41 -19.11
C ILE A 909 6.12 -22.03 -19.11
N LYS A 910 5.21 -21.74 -20.05
CA LYS A 910 4.69 -20.40 -20.32
C LYS A 910 3.18 -20.28 -20.06
N ALA A 911 2.76 -19.17 -19.45
CA ALA A 911 1.35 -18.81 -19.25
C ALA A 911 0.51 -18.89 -20.55
N SER A 912 1.10 -18.50 -21.68
CA SER A 912 0.47 -18.51 -23.01
C SER A 912 0.03 -19.90 -23.49
N GLU A 913 0.57 -20.97 -22.92
CA GLU A 913 0.13 -22.34 -23.23
C GLU A 913 -1.29 -22.64 -22.73
N TYR A 914 -1.76 -21.91 -21.70
CA TYR A 914 -3.06 -22.12 -21.05
C TYR A 914 -4.13 -21.11 -21.49
N THR A 915 -3.75 -19.98 -22.12
CA THR A 915 -4.70 -18.96 -22.59
C THR A 915 -5.72 -19.44 -23.65
N PRO A 916 -5.49 -20.49 -24.46
CA PRO A 916 -6.55 -21.07 -25.30
C PRO A 916 -7.65 -21.78 -24.50
N LEU A 917 -7.35 -22.20 -23.26
CA LEU A 917 -8.21 -23.05 -22.42
C LEU A 917 -9.09 -22.24 -21.45
N GLY A 918 -8.75 -20.97 -21.24
CA GLY A 918 -9.46 -20.06 -20.34
C GLY A 918 -8.64 -18.81 -20.06
N ARG A 919 -8.99 -18.08 -19.00
CA ARG A 919 -8.13 -17.02 -18.45
C ARG A 919 -6.95 -17.64 -17.70
N VAL A 920 -5.91 -16.86 -17.42
CA VAL A 920 -4.78 -17.29 -16.60
C VAL A 920 -4.64 -16.33 -15.43
N ILE A 921 -4.71 -16.86 -14.20
CA ILE A 921 -4.29 -16.14 -13.00
C ILE A 921 -2.81 -16.47 -12.80
N GLU A 922 -1.98 -15.59 -13.33
CA GLU A 922 -0.55 -15.61 -13.04
C GLU A 922 -0.29 -14.87 -11.74
N PHE A 923 0.60 -15.38 -10.89
CA PHE A 923 1.08 -14.68 -9.69
C PHE A 923 1.99 -13.47 -10.01
N LYS A 924 1.70 -12.73 -11.10
CA LYS A 924 2.41 -11.53 -11.57
C LYS A 924 2.24 -10.31 -10.66
N ASN A 925 1.37 -10.38 -9.65
CA ASN A 925 1.45 -9.51 -8.46
C ASN A 925 2.74 -9.71 -7.64
N TYR A 926 3.67 -10.54 -8.13
CA TYR A 926 5.07 -10.56 -7.75
C TYR A 926 5.64 -9.16 -7.59
N ASP A 927 5.38 -8.15 -8.43
CA ASP A 927 6.04 -6.84 -8.25
C ASP A 927 5.60 -6.12 -6.95
N ASN A 928 4.29 -6.00 -6.67
CA ASN A 928 3.81 -5.38 -5.42
C ASN A 928 4.17 -6.19 -4.17
N LEU A 929 4.06 -7.53 -4.24
CA LEU A 929 4.47 -8.41 -3.14
C LEU A 929 5.99 -8.43 -2.96
N ALA A 930 6.77 -8.35 -4.04
CA ALA A 930 8.23 -8.32 -4.01
C ALA A 930 8.76 -6.98 -3.48
N ARG A 931 8.06 -5.84 -3.62
CA ARG A 931 8.49 -4.61 -2.91
C ARG A 931 8.26 -4.70 -1.42
N VAL A 932 7.10 -5.18 -0.99
CA VAL A 932 6.83 -5.47 0.42
C VAL A 932 7.85 -6.49 0.97
N GLN A 933 8.10 -7.58 0.24
CA GLN A 933 9.09 -8.60 0.61
C GLN A 933 10.54 -8.11 0.52
N LEU A 934 10.88 -7.21 -0.40
CA LEU A 934 12.21 -6.58 -0.48
C LEU A 934 12.45 -5.76 0.78
N ILE A 935 11.54 -4.84 1.10
CA ILE A 935 11.60 -4.00 2.30
C ILE A 935 11.64 -4.87 3.58
N GLN A 936 10.84 -5.94 3.64
CA GLN A 936 10.83 -6.89 4.76
C GLN A 936 12.11 -7.75 4.83
N SER A 937 12.69 -8.17 3.70
CA SER A 937 13.97 -8.91 3.65
C SER A 937 15.14 -8.06 4.13
N ARG A 938 15.02 -6.73 3.98
CA ARG A 938 15.93 -5.72 4.52
C ARG A 938 15.70 -5.46 6.02
N GLY A 939 14.75 -6.15 6.66
CA GLY A 939 14.45 -6.09 8.10
C GLY A 939 13.45 -5.02 8.53
N PHE A 940 12.89 -4.24 7.60
CA PHE A 940 11.94 -3.16 7.90
C PHE A 940 10.48 -3.66 7.87
N ALA A 941 9.59 -2.95 8.58
CA ALA A 941 8.15 -3.14 8.40
C ALA A 941 7.69 -2.42 7.12
N ALA A 942 6.85 -3.09 6.35
CA ALA A 942 6.33 -2.61 5.06
C ALA A 942 4.81 -2.76 4.99
N GLU A 943 4.12 -1.71 4.52
CA GLU A 943 2.68 -1.69 4.23
C GLU A 943 2.46 -1.17 2.80
N THR A 944 1.30 -1.51 2.24
CA THR A 944 0.86 -1.08 0.91
C THR A 944 -0.52 -0.44 1.02
N HIS A 945 -0.68 0.75 0.45
CA HIS A 945 -1.89 1.57 0.54
C HIS A 945 -2.38 1.95 -0.84
N ALA A 946 -3.66 1.67 -1.13
CA ALA A 946 -4.34 2.22 -2.29
C ALA A 946 -4.94 3.59 -1.94
N VAL A 947 -4.55 4.63 -2.68
CA VAL A 947 -5.05 6.00 -2.54
C VAL A 947 -5.84 6.36 -3.78
N ILE A 948 -7.12 6.69 -3.60
CA ILE A 948 -8.03 7.04 -4.69
C ILE A 948 -8.03 8.56 -4.84
N THR A 949 -7.70 9.03 -6.04
CA THR A 949 -7.76 10.44 -6.45
C THR A 949 -9.20 10.89 -6.73
N SER A 950 -9.47 12.19 -6.69
CA SER A 950 -10.83 12.72 -6.90
C SER A 950 -11.38 12.45 -8.30
N ASP A 951 -10.52 12.29 -9.31
CA ASP A 951 -10.89 11.97 -10.68
C ASP A 951 -10.89 10.45 -10.98
N GLY A 952 -10.52 9.62 -10.00
CA GLY A 952 -10.78 8.17 -10.01
C GLY A 952 -9.59 7.25 -10.23
N TYR A 953 -8.37 7.77 -10.42
CA TYR A 953 -7.14 6.95 -10.45
C TYR A 953 -6.84 6.36 -9.08
N ILE A 954 -6.34 5.13 -9.07
CA ILE A 954 -5.95 4.37 -7.88
C ILE A 954 -4.42 4.31 -7.83
N LEU A 955 -3.84 5.14 -6.96
CA LEU A 955 -2.41 5.23 -6.75
C LEU A 955 -1.97 4.20 -5.72
N ASN A 956 -0.87 3.51 -5.97
CA ASN A 956 -0.28 2.60 -5.01
C ASN A 956 0.89 3.27 -4.26
N VAL A 957 0.82 3.22 -2.93
CA VAL A 957 1.74 3.90 -2.02
C VAL A 957 2.32 2.87 -1.05
N PHE A 958 3.64 2.68 -1.09
CA PHE A 958 4.34 1.85 -0.12
C PHE A 958 4.69 2.67 1.13
N ARG A 959 4.67 2.04 2.31
CA ARG A 959 5.02 2.67 3.57
C ARG A 959 6.06 1.83 4.30
N ILE A 960 7.13 2.48 4.77
CA ILE A 960 8.29 1.83 5.41
C ILE A 960 8.47 2.39 6.82
N ARG A 961 8.63 1.48 7.79
CA ARG A 961 8.95 1.83 9.19
C ARG A 961 10.03 0.93 9.78
N ASN A 962 10.87 1.49 10.65
CA ASN A 962 11.73 0.70 11.53
C ASN A 962 10.89 0.16 12.70
N PRO A 963 10.67 -1.17 12.80
CA PRO A 963 9.84 -1.76 13.86
C PRO A 963 10.50 -1.69 15.24
N TYR A 964 11.79 -1.36 15.32
CA TYR A 964 12.57 -1.27 16.56
C TYR A 964 12.78 0.18 17.05
N ASN A 965 12.50 1.19 16.21
CA ASN A 965 12.63 2.60 16.58
C ASN A 965 11.28 3.35 16.46
N PRO A 966 10.62 3.69 17.59
CA PRO A 966 9.32 4.35 17.58
C PRO A 966 9.37 5.88 17.43
N SER A 967 10.54 6.54 17.48
CA SER A 967 10.62 8.00 17.67
C SER A 967 11.65 8.69 16.78
N SER A 968 11.30 9.87 16.26
CA SER A 968 12.25 10.84 15.68
C SER A 968 12.02 12.22 16.30
N HIS A 969 13.08 12.81 16.87
CA HIS A 969 13.00 14.11 17.55
C HIS A 969 13.52 15.30 16.71
N GLU A 970 14.16 15.05 15.58
CA GLU A 970 15.06 16.02 14.95
C GLU A 970 14.62 16.44 13.55
N ARG A 971 15.41 17.28 12.87
CA ARG A 971 15.15 17.73 11.48
C ARG A 971 16.26 17.14 10.61
N PRO A 972 15.96 16.48 9.49
CA PRO A 972 17.00 15.91 8.64
C PRO A 972 17.63 17.02 7.80
N VAL A 973 18.93 16.92 7.55
CA VAL A 973 19.59 17.53 6.39
C VAL A 973 19.77 16.41 5.39
N ILE A 974 19.37 16.65 4.14
CA ILE A 974 19.39 15.64 3.07
C ILE A 974 20.48 16.03 2.08
N LEU A 975 21.17 15.01 1.57
CA LEU A 975 22.10 15.09 0.45
C LEU A 975 21.61 14.04 -0.54
N TRP A 976 21.25 14.42 -1.76
CA TRP A 976 20.79 13.44 -2.75
C TRP A 976 21.14 13.82 -4.19
N HIS A 977 21.24 12.80 -5.05
CA HIS A 977 21.71 12.91 -6.42
C HIS A 977 20.58 13.33 -7.36
N GLY A 978 20.95 13.88 -8.52
CA GLY A 978 20.05 14.09 -9.64
C GLY A 978 19.67 12.82 -10.44
N ILE A 979 18.86 13.02 -11.47
CA ILE A 979 18.31 12.01 -12.36
C ILE A 979 19.40 11.11 -12.97
N THR A 980 19.12 9.79 -13.02
CA THR A 980 20.00 8.71 -13.51
C THR A 980 21.29 8.39 -12.75
N GLN A 981 21.55 9.01 -11.60
CA GLN A 981 22.57 8.54 -10.66
C GLN A 981 21.95 7.92 -9.40
N ASP A 982 22.83 7.71 -8.42
CA ASP A 982 22.56 7.12 -7.13
C ASP A 982 23.35 7.89 -6.03
N SER A 983 23.13 7.59 -4.74
CA SER A 983 23.64 8.45 -3.65
C SER A 983 25.06 8.11 -3.17
N ASP A 984 25.76 7.28 -3.92
CA ASP A 984 27.20 7.00 -3.83
C ASP A 984 28.08 8.22 -4.17
N VAL A 985 27.56 9.20 -4.92
CA VAL A 985 28.23 10.49 -5.21
C VAL A 985 28.67 11.28 -3.97
N TRP A 986 28.10 11.00 -2.79
CA TRP A 986 28.48 11.65 -1.52
C TRP A 986 29.71 11.03 -0.83
N LEU A 987 30.30 9.97 -1.40
CA LEU A 987 31.29 9.13 -0.71
C LEU A 987 32.65 9.05 -1.42
N ILE A 988 32.86 9.78 -2.51
CA ILE A 988 34.09 9.70 -3.32
C ILE A 988 34.93 10.98 -3.20
N SER A 989 36.00 10.90 -2.39
CA SER A 989 37.12 11.84 -2.41
C SER A 989 38.36 11.14 -2.97
N ALA A 990 39.15 11.85 -3.79
CA ALA A 990 40.42 11.34 -4.33
C ALA A 990 41.42 10.92 -3.24
N GLU A 991 42.41 10.09 -3.62
CA GLU A 991 43.35 9.42 -2.71
C GLU A 991 43.94 10.32 -1.59
N GLY A 992 43.89 9.79 -0.37
CA GLY A 992 44.56 10.30 0.84
C GLY A 992 44.70 9.20 1.89
#